data_AF-A0A3M1U9E0-F1
#
_entry.id   AF-A0A3M1U9E0-F1
#
_cell.length_a   1.000
_cell.length_b   1.000
_cell.length_c   1.000
_cell.angle_alpha   90.00
_cell.angle_beta   90.00
_cell.angle_gamma   90.00
#
_symmetry.space_group_name_H-M   'P 1'
#
loop_
_entity.id
_entity.type
_entity.pdbx_description
1 polymer ?
#
loop_
_entity_poly.entity_id
_entity_poly.type
_entity_poly.pdbx_seq_one_letter_code
_entity_poly.pdbx_strand_id
1 'polypeptide(L)'
;MRLKRIRIFGFKSFADRVDIDVDGDFVAVVGSNGCGKSNIVDAIVWALGELSPKNLRAGQATDVIFSGSAKRKPLGYAEVSLVFDNEEGQLPVNTSEVVVTRRLSRDGKSEYFINRHPVRLRDIHELFADTGLGKTGYAIVSQSDIDAAVSAPPEERRIWIDEAAGVQRYRTRKVDALKRLESAVRHLERVTDVLNEIERQREPLRQQAEVAKRYKELVAMLREVESSVLIREADDLAKRIEELEQAMKLRRSQAEELHKTAETERAESNRLATELEAVEERLDEIRRRVQNAISEHERAVSAKAVLEQRLANLGRIEKDADALKAEYEERLRRLHGAVRDAERELEQERSAVAVLKETIEGSQALRQETEAKLQAAEQRLAEARKAEVERVRLQAEAAEAKRRIEALQQERSRLLESLQEAERQEQSAREAVAAATQEVENLLERHNELVGRRRGIEQEIDGHETERRTLLGQKAADEERERAMATAIENHETLPAGAAAVLNAAKRGDLTGDVVAVDEIVSSNDEHARAIEAALGSSAGDLIVPTEREAETAIEWLKAQRAGRATFHPLTRVRAPRRPEVAAKEGLIGVAADLIRVPDAYRPVIEALLGTVLVFQDLRSALRAPFAPGVRKIVTLEGEVLYPSGGITGGAYRQDRAGPVRLRAQLEEVRRRMKATNLRLEELDDTIAEKVALLRSEEERAAETERALEEARQTLMAAEKRHASTAERVQSLSARISEIEDAVRDAESRLTAKPEVESAPVSELEQERNRLLEFASAAKADFEQARKALEAAEERARTAESRLQSVRE
;
A
#
# COMPACT_ATOMS: atom_id res chain seq x y z
N MET A 1 -15.00 3.28 -91.71
CA MET A 1 -15.38 2.09 -90.91
C MET A 1 -16.75 1.56 -91.36
N ARG A 2 -16.88 0.26 -91.68
CA ARG A 2 -18.15 -0.36 -92.14
C ARG A 2 -18.36 -1.74 -91.48
N LEU A 3 -19.61 -2.13 -91.21
CA LEU A 3 -19.91 -3.48 -90.71
C LEU A 3 -19.95 -4.46 -91.90
N LYS A 4 -19.02 -5.40 -91.98
CA LYS A 4 -18.91 -6.40 -93.06
C LYS A 4 -19.77 -7.63 -92.81
N ARG A 5 -19.76 -8.17 -91.59
CA ARG A 5 -20.42 -9.45 -91.28
C ARG A 5 -20.94 -9.48 -89.85
N ILE A 6 -22.11 -10.08 -89.68
CA ILE A 6 -22.72 -10.37 -88.37
C ILE A 6 -22.78 -11.88 -88.22
N ARG A 7 -22.11 -12.42 -87.21
CA ARG A 7 -22.20 -13.85 -86.85
C ARG A 7 -23.01 -14.00 -85.59
N ILE A 8 -24.08 -14.76 -85.64
CA ILE A 8 -25.01 -14.97 -84.54
C ILE A 8 -25.09 -16.46 -84.23
N PHE A 9 -24.96 -16.81 -82.95
CA PHE A 9 -25.13 -18.18 -82.47
C PHE A 9 -25.84 -18.19 -81.11
N GLY A 10 -26.88 -18.99 -80.97
CA GLY A 10 -27.61 -19.18 -79.72
C GLY A 10 -28.33 -17.93 -79.18
N PHE A 11 -28.53 -16.89 -80.00
CA PHE A 11 -29.16 -15.63 -79.61
C PHE A 11 -30.64 -15.60 -80.00
N LYS A 12 -31.55 -15.46 -79.03
CA LYS A 12 -33.01 -15.38 -79.18
C LYS A 12 -33.62 -16.45 -80.09
N SER A 13 -33.83 -16.13 -81.37
CA SER A 13 -34.44 -17.04 -82.37
C SER A 13 -33.41 -17.81 -83.20
N PHE A 14 -32.13 -17.49 -83.07
CA PHE A 14 -31.02 -18.06 -83.85
C PHE A 14 -30.35 -19.20 -83.08
N ALA A 15 -30.85 -20.44 -83.27
CA ALA A 15 -30.28 -21.62 -82.62
C ALA A 15 -29.01 -22.15 -83.33
N ASP A 16 -28.95 -22.09 -84.66
CA ASP A 16 -27.75 -22.48 -85.40
C ASP A 16 -26.88 -21.25 -85.65
N ARG A 17 -25.63 -21.49 -86.03
CA ARG A 17 -24.71 -20.40 -86.41
C ARG A 17 -25.17 -19.81 -87.75
N VAL A 18 -25.51 -18.53 -87.72
CA VAL A 18 -25.91 -17.75 -88.89
C VAL A 18 -24.87 -16.66 -89.11
N ASP A 19 -24.27 -16.67 -90.29
CA ASP A 19 -23.37 -15.62 -90.75
C ASP A 19 -24.16 -14.78 -91.79
N ILE A 20 -24.30 -13.49 -91.53
CA ILE A 20 -25.00 -12.51 -92.38
C ILE A 20 -23.95 -11.54 -92.93
N ASP A 21 -23.75 -11.56 -94.25
CA ASP A 21 -22.87 -10.61 -94.95
C ASP A 21 -23.62 -9.31 -95.28
N VAL A 22 -22.95 -8.18 -95.10
CA VAL A 22 -23.50 -6.82 -95.22
C VAL A 22 -22.63 -6.06 -96.22
N ASP A 23 -22.78 -6.39 -97.51
CA ASP A 23 -21.86 -5.95 -98.58
C ASP A 23 -22.35 -4.73 -99.39
N GLY A 24 -23.43 -4.06 -98.96
CA GLY A 24 -24.04 -2.92 -99.68
C GLY A 24 -24.05 -1.60 -98.90
N ASP A 25 -24.04 -0.46 -99.62
CA ASP A 25 -24.19 0.88 -99.01
C ASP A 25 -25.58 1.09 -98.37
N PHE A 26 -26.58 0.35 -98.83
CA PHE A 26 -27.93 0.32 -98.26
C PHE A 26 -28.41 -1.13 -98.18
N VAL A 27 -28.76 -1.59 -96.98
CA VAL A 27 -29.21 -2.97 -96.73
C VAL A 27 -30.59 -2.96 -96.09
N ALA A 28 -31.57 -3.54 -96.78
CA ALA A 28 -32.94 -3.68 -96.29
C ALA A 28 -33.19 -5.11 -95.80
N VAL A 29 -33.66 -5.25 -94.56
CA VAL A 29 -34.03 -6.54 -93.97
C VAL A 29 -35.55 -6.72 -94.04
N VAL A 30 -36.01 -7.61 -94.92
CA VAL A 30 -37.45 -7.88 -95.15
C VAL A 30 -37.85 -9.29 -94.70
N GLY A 31 -39.13 -9.46 -94.33
CA GLY A 31 -39.67 -10.73 -93.84
C GLY A 31 -41.06 -10.57 -93.24
N SER A 32 -41.75 -11.65 -92.91
CA SER A 32 -43.09 -11.61 -92.30
C SER A 32 -43.08 -11.07 -90.86
N ASN A 33 -44.21 -10.61 -90.35
CA ASN A 33 -44.29 -10.14 -88.96
C ASN A 33 -44.01 -11.31 -87.99
N GLY A 34 -43.15 -11.07 -87.00
CA GLY A 34 -42.72 -12.09 -86.04
C GLY A 34 -41.56 -12.99 -86.46
N CYS A 35 -40.99 -12.84 -87.67
CA CYS A 35 -39.90 -13.71 -88.16
C CYS A 35 -38.49 -13.39 -87.62
N GLY A 36 -38.37 -12.59 -86.55
CA GLY A 36 -37.08 -12.29 -85.92
C GLY A 36 -36.27 -11.14 -86.52
N LYS A 37 -36.81 -10.32 -87.44
CA LYS A 37 -36.12 -9.14 -88.03
C LYS A 37 -35.53 -8.20 -86.97
N SER A 38 -36.35 -7.91 -85.96
CA SER A 38 -36.01 -7.11 -84.80
C SER A 38 -34.87 -7.69 -83.95
N ASN A 39 -34.71 -9.03 -83.93
CA ASN A 39 -33.67 -9.68 -83.15
C ASN A 39 -32.27 -9.49 -83.75
N ILE A 40 -32.16 -9.14 -85.05
CA ILE A 40 -30.88 -8.80 -85.68
C ILE A 40 -30.37 -7.46 -85.14
N VAL A 41 -31.25 -6.46 -85.03
CA VAL A 41 -30.91 -5.16 -84.43
C VAL A 41 -30.53 -5.33 -82.96
N ASP A 42 -31.29 -6.13 -82.21
CA ASP A 42 -30.96 -6.44 -80.82
C ASP A 42 -29.62 -7.14 -80.68
N ALA A 43 -29.24 -8.02 -81.62
CA ALA A 43 -27.94 -8.70 -81.62
C ALA A 43 -26.78 -7.70 -81.81
N ILE A 44 -26.95 -6.71 -82.69
CA ILE A 44 -25.95 -5.65 -82.93
C ILE A 44 -25.79 -4.78 -81.68
N VAL A 45 -26.89 -4.25 -81.14
CA VAL A 45 -26.88 -3.40 -79.92
C VAL A 45 -26.32 -4.16 -78.72
N TRP A 46 -26.66 -5.44 -78.60
CA TRP A 46 -26.14 -6.30 -77.55
C TRP A 46 -24.63 -6.55 -77.69
N ALA A 47 -24.13 -6.81 -78.89
CA ALA A 47 -22.69 -7.01 -79.12
C ALA A 47 -21.88 -5.73 -78.89
N LEU A 48 -22.46 -4.54 -79.13
CA LEU A 48 -21.86 -3.24 -78.82
C LEU A 48 -21.89 -2.87 -77.32
N GLY A 49 -22.51 -3.70 -76.47
CA GLY A 49 -22.38 -3.61 -75.02
C GLY A 49 -23.58 -3.01 -74.27
N GLU A 50 -24.79 -3.06 -74.84
CA GLU A 50 -26.02 -2.73 -74.09
C GLU A 50 -26.27 -3.75 -72.96
N LEU A 51 -26.49 -3.24 -71.75
CA LEU A 51 -26.67 -4.04 -70.53
C LEU A 51 -28.13 -4.14 -70.09
N SER A 52 -28.98 -3.21 -70.49
CA SER A 52 -30.38 -3.14 -70.09
C SER A 52 -31.21 -4.24 -70.77
N PRO A 53 -31.78 -5.22 -70.03
CA PRO A 53 -32.66 -6.22 -70.61
C PRO A 53 -33.90 -5.61 -71.26
N LYS A 54 -34.38 -4.48 -70.71
CA LYS A 54 -35.54 -3.73 -71.23
C LYS A 54 -35.31 -3.22 -72.65
N ASN A 55 -34.13 -2.65 -72.91
CA ASN A 55 -33.75 -2.13 -74.23
C ASN A 55 -33.62 -3.26 -75.26
N LEU A 56 -33.28 -4.46 -74.80
CA LEU A 56 -33.17 -5.66 -75.61
C LEU A 56 -34.48 -6.46 -75.71
N ARG A 57 -35.62 -5.91 -75.25
CA ARG A 57 -36.93 -6.57 -75.25
C ARG A 57 -36.89 -7.96 -74.59
N ALA A 58 -36.20 -8.03 -73.44
CA ALA A 58 -36.00 -9.21 -72.62
C ALA A 58 -36.37 -8.91 -71.15
N GLY A 59 -36.86 -9.90 -70.41
CA GLY A 59 -37.19 -9.74 -68.99
C GLY A 59 -35.94 -9.76 -68.10
N GLN A 60 -35.03 -10.70 -68.38
CA GLN A 60 -33.73 -10.86 -67.73
C GLN A 60 -32.60 -10.89 -68.76
N ALA A 61 -31.38 -10.59 -68.32
CA ALA A 61 -30.21 -10.56 -69.20
C ALA A 61 -29.91 -11.92 -69.85
N THR A 62 -30.26 -13.03 -69.19
CA THR A 62 -30.11 -14.42 -69.69
C THR A 62 -31.15 -14.82 -70.72
N ASP A 63 -32.25 -14.08 -70.87
CA ASP A 63 -33.34 -14.37 -71.81
C ASP A 63 -32.95 -14.11 -73.27
N VAL A 64 -31.76 -13.53 -73.49
CA VAL A 64 -31.17 -13.43 -74.83
C VAL A 64 -30.64 -14.77 -75.34
N ILE A 65 -30.47 -15.78 -74.48
CA ILE A 65 -30.01 -17.13 -74.86
C ILE A 65 -31.19 -17.95 -75.38
N PHE A 66 -31.01 -18.64 -76.50
CA PHE A 66 -32.03 -19.51 -77.10
C PHE A 66 -32.55 -20.54 -76.08
N SER A 67 -33.83 -20.40 -75.71
CA SER A 67 -34.47 -21.16 -74.63
C SER A 67 -35.02 -22.52 -75.05
N GLY A 68 -34.88 -22.93 -76.32
CA GLY A 68 -35.38 -24.19 -76.86
C GLY A 68 -36.62 -24.01 -77.75
N SER A 69 -36.92 -25.01 -78.57
CA SER A 69 -38.18 -25.10 -79.34
C SER A 69 -38.64 -26.56 -79.40
N ALA A 70 -39.86 -26.83 -79.89
CA ALA A 70 -40.39 -28.20 -80.00
C ALA A 70 -39.48 -29.19 -80.77
N LYS A 71 -38.57 -28.69 -81.63
CA LYS A 71 -37.60 -29.49 -82.40
C LYS A 71 -36.14 -29.37 -81.93
N ARG A 72 -35.80 -28.44 -81.00
CA ARG A 72 -34.40 -28.14 -80.64
C ARG A 72 -34.21 -27.90 -79.14
N LYS A 73 -33.16 -28.49 -78.58
CA LYS A 73 -32.78 -28.31 -77.17
C LYS A 73 -32.33 -26.87 -76.88
N PRO A 74 -32.48 -26.39 -75.64
CA PRO A 74 -31.95 -25.09 -75.21
C PRO A 74 -30.42 -25.07 -75.29
N LEU A 75 -29.85 -23.91 -75.65
CA LEU A 75 -28.39 -23.73 -75.72
C LEU A 75 -27.84 -23.17 -74.40
N GLY A 76 -26.55 -23.43 -74.14
CA GLY A 76 -25.87 -23.04 -72.90
C GLY A 76 -25.29 -21.62 -72.92
N TYR A 77 -25.09 -21.05 -74.10
CA TYR A 77 -24.59 -19.69 -74.27
C TYR A 77 -25.13 -19.06 -75.56
N ALA A 78 -25.14 -17.72 -75.59
CA ALA A 78 -25.33 -16.93 -76.80
C ALA A 78 -24.02 -16.23 -77.15
N GLU A 79 -23.70 -16.17 -78.43
CA GLU A 79 -22.54 -15.46 -78.97
C GLU A 79 -22.94 -14.64 -80.19
N VAL A 80 -22.56 -13.37 -80.19
CA VAL A 80 -22.68 -12.49 -81.36
C VAL A 80 -21.33 -11.88 -81.64
N SER A 81 -20.86 -12.00 -82.88
CA SER A 81 -19.63 -11.38 -83.36
C SER A 81 -19.93 -10.42 -84.51
N LEU A 82 -19.54 -9.17 -84.34
CA LEU A 82 -19.60 -8.12 -85.36
C LEU A 82 -18.22 -7.96 -85.99
N VAL A 83 -18.14 -8.07 -87.31
CA VAL A 83 -16.89 -7.89 -88.06
C VAL A 83 -16.95 -6.55 -88.77
N PHE A 84 -16.08 -5.62 -88.35
CA PHE A 84 -15.95 -4.30 -88.92
C PHE A 84 -14.71 -4.21 -89.82
N ASP A 85 -14.88 -3.51 -90.93
CA ASP A 85 -13.79 -3.02 -91.77
C ASP A 85 -13.18 -1.76 -91.19
N ASN A 86 -11.87 -1.80 -90.96
CA ASN A 86 -11.06 -0.73 -90.39
C ASN A 86 -9.89 -0.33 -91.31
N GLU A 87 -10.00 -0.53 -92.63
CA GLU A 87 -8.98 -0.08 -93.60
C GLU A 87 -8.65 1.42 -93.51
N GLU A 88 -9.62 2.26 -93.14
CA GLU A 88 -9.47 3.71 -92.95
C GLU A 88 -8.87 4.11 -91.58
N GLY A 89 -8.59 3.15 -90.70
CA GLY A 89 -7.95 3.40 -89.40
C GLY A 89 -8.76 4.22 -88.39
N GLN A 90 -10.09 4.23 -88.51
CA GLN A 90 -11.00 4.99 -87.63
C GLN A 90 -11.11 4.37 -86.22
N LEU A 91 -10.92 3.05 -86.09
CA LEU A 91 -10.79 2.39 -84.80
C LEU A 91 -9.31 2.31 -84.40
N PRO A 92 -8.97 2.55 -83.11
CA PRO A 92 -7.60 2.55 -82.59
C PRO A 92 -7.01 1.12 -82.45
N VAL A 93 -7.09 0.31 -83.51
CA VAL A 93 -6.58 -1.07 -83.59
C VAL A 93 -5.84 -1.22 -84.92
N ASN A 94 -4.60 -1.70 -84.88
CA ASN A 94 -3.70 -1.79 -86.05
C ASN A 94 -4.04 -2.94 -87.04
N THR A 95 -5.28 -3.43 -87.04
CA THR A 95 -5.74 -4.49 -87.95
C THR A 95 -6.78 -3.96 -88.93
N SER A 96 -6.73 -4.42 -90.18
CA SER A 96 -7.66 -4.03 -91.24
C SER A 96 -9.09 -4.54 -90.99
N GLU A 97 -9.24 -5.65 -90.25
CA GLU A 97 -10.54 -6.10 -89.76
C GLU A 97 -10.55 -6.13 -88.23
N VAL A 98 -11.65 -5.67 -87.64
CA VAL A 98 -11.87 -5.66 -86.19
C VAL A 98 -13.11 -6.48 -85.87
N VAL A 99 -12.94 -7.56 -85.11
CA VAL A 99 -14.02 -8.45 -84.68
C VAL A 99 -14.35 -8.20 -83.22
N VAL A 100 -15.57 -7.71 -82.96
CA VAL A 100 -16.09 -7.52 -81.60
C VAL A 100 -17.07 -8.64 -81.29
N THR A 101 -16.73 -9.46 -80.31
CA THR A 101 -17.54 -10.60 -79.90
C THR A 101 -18.03 -10.44 -78.47
N ARG A 102 -19.33 -10.64 -78.25
CA ARG A 102 -19.91 -10.78 -76.92
C ARG A 102 -20.45 -12.19 -76.76
N ARG A 103 -20.11 -12.82 -75.63
CA ARG A 103 -20.60 -14.14 -75.24
C ARG A 103 -21.26 -14.06 -73.87
N LEU A 104 -22.43 -14.68 -73.71
CA LEU A 104 -23.12 -14.79 -72.44
C LEU A 104 -23.50 -16.24 -72.17
N SER A 105 -23.04 -16.74 -71.02
CA SER A 105 -23.39 -18.07 -70.52
C SER A 105 -24.60 -18.02 -69.59
N ARG A 106 -25.30 -19.14 -69.41
CA ARG A 106 -26.47 -19.25 -68.49
C ARG A 106 -26.16 -18.85 -67.04
N ASP A 107 -24.90 -18.95 -66.63
CA ASP A 107 -24.40 -18.58 -65.31
C ASP A 107 -24.39 -17.04 -65.08
N GLY A 108 -24.82 -16.25 -66.07
CA GLY A 108 -24.87 -14.79 -66.01
C GLY A 108 -23.55 -14.08 -66.32
N LYS A 109 -22.47 -14.83 -66.59
CA LYS A 109 -21.17 -14.27 -66.97
C LYS A 109 -21.18 -13.80 -68.42
N SER A 110 -21.00 -12.48 -68.63
CA SER A 110 -20.76 -11.87 -69.93
C SER A 110 -19.26 -11.74 -70.19
N GLU A 111 -18.78 -12.33 -71.28
CA GLU A 111 -17.41 -12.22 -71.77
C GLU A 111 -17.38 -11.36 -73.04
N TYR A 112 -16.35 -10.54 -73.16
CA TYR A 112 -16.19 -9.56 -74.23
C TYR A 112 -14.83 -9.77 -74.89
N PHE A 113 -14.80 -9.76 -76.22
CA PHE A 113 -13.58 -9.97 -76.99
C PHE A 113 -13.44 -8.95 -78.11
N ILE A 114 -12.22 -8.47 -78.32
CA ILE A 114 -11.80 -7.73 -79.52
C ILE A 114 -10.73 -8.58 -80.20
N ASN A 115 -10.93 -8.96 -81.47
CA ASN A 115 -10.02 -9.83 -82.22
C ASN A 115 -9.64 -11.11 -81.45
N ARG A 116 -10.62 -11.73 -80.76
CA ARG A 116 -10.45 -12.91 -79.89
C ARG A 116 -9.65 -12.70 -78.59
N HIS A 117 -9.21 -11.48 -78.29
CA HIS A 117 -8.60 -11.16 -76.99
C HIS A 117 -9.65 -10.72 -75.97
N PRO A 118 -9.64 -11.27 -74.75
CA PRO A 118 -10.61 -10.91 -73.72
C PRO A 118 -10.37 -9.48 -73.23
N VAL A 119 -11.42 -8.67 -73.20
CA VAL A 119 -11.38 -7.26 -72.79
C VAL A 119 -12.52 -6.96 -71.81
N ARG A 120 -12.48 -5.80 -71.16
CA ARG A 120 -13.59 -5.35 -70.32
C ARG A 120 -14.61 -4.62 -71.18
N LEU A 121 -15.86 -4.56 -70.72
CA LEU A 121 -16.91 -3.77 -71.38
C LEU A 121 -16.50 -2.30 -71.58
N ARG A 122 -15.77 -1.74 -70.62
CA ARG A 122 -15.24 -0.37 -70.72
C ARG A 122 -14.35 -0.19 -71.95
N ASP A 123 -13.57 -1.20 -72.30
CA ASP A 123 -12.63 -1.13 -73.43
C ASP A 123 -13.39 -1.16 -74.77
N ILE A 124 -14.52 -1.89 -74.85
CA ILE A 124 -15.43 -1.83 -76.01
C ILE A 124 -16.10 -0.46 -76.11
N HIS A 125 -16.55 0.12 -74.99
CA HIS A 125 -17.12 1.48 -75.00
C HIS A 125 -16.10 2.54 -75.38
N GLU A 126 -14.84 2.40 -74.94
CA GLU A 126 -13.76 3.31 -75.33
C GLU A 126 -13.37 3.15 -76.81
N LEU A 127 -13.43 1.93 -77.35
CA LEU A 127 -13.18 1.66 -78.76
C LEU A 127 -14.14 2.42 -79.71
N PHE A 128 -15.42 2.52 -79.34
CA PHE A 128 -16.47 3.16 -80.16
C PHE A 128 -16.88 4.57 -79.67
N ALA A 129 -16.17 5.13 -78.69
CA ALA A 129 -16.52 6.43 -78.09
C ALA A 129 -16.51 7.59 -79.09
N ASP A 130 -15.60 7.54 -80.07
CA ASP A 130 -15.39 8.60 -81.05
C ASP A 130 -16.05 8.29 -82.42
N THR A 131 -16.78 7.15 -82.54
CA THR A 131 -17.38 6.69 -83.80
C THR A 131 -18.92 6.83 -83.86
N GLY A 132 -19.55 7.37 -82.81
CA GLY A 132 -21.01 7.52 -82.73
C GLY A 132 -21.79 6.22 -82.44
N LEU A 133 -21.09 5.10 -82.20
CA LEU A 133 -21.66 3.77 -81.84
C LEU A 133 -21.53 3.46 -80.33
N GLY A 134 -21.25 4.48 -79.51
CA GLY A 134 -21.08 4.36 -78.06
C GLY A 134 -22.38 4.08 -77.29
N LYS A 135 -22.29 4.04 -75.95
CA LYS A 135 -23.40 3.71 -75.03
C LYS A 135 -24.67 4.58 -75.20
N THR A 136 -24.53 5.79 -75.74
CA THR A 136 -25.60 6.74 -76.07
C THR A 136 -25.49 7.21 -77.52
N GLY A 137 -24.89 6.38 -78.38
CA GLY A 137 -24.61 6.70 -79.76
C GLY A 137 -25.88 6.89 -80.59
N TYR A 138 -25.90 7.95 -81.41
CA TYR A 138 -27.01 8.30 -82.32
C TYR A 138 -27.14 7.36 -83.52
N ALA A 139 -26.16 6.49 -83.76
CA ALA A 139 -26.08 5.65 -84.95
C ALA A 139 -27.09 4.49 -84.96
N ILE A 140 -27.66 4.11 -83.82
CA ILE A 140 -28.72 3.11 -83.73
C ILE A 140 -29.95 3.76 -83.11
N VAL A 141 -31.01 3.90 -83.92
CA VAL A 141 -32.24 4.55 -83.51
C VAL A 141 -33.34 3.50 -83.36
N SER A 142 -33.83 3.30 -82.13
CA SER A 142 -35.02 2.50 -81.88
C SER A 142 -36.29 3.35 -82.01
N GLN A 143 -37.45 2.70 -82.12
CA GLN A 143 -38.72 3.38 -82.29
C GLN A 143 -39.06 4.33 -81.11
N SER A 144 -38.61 4.01 -79.89
CA SER A 144 -38.82 4.86 -78.71
C SER A 144 -37.86 6.05 -78.61
N ASP A 145 -36.70 6.00 -79.26
CA ASP A 145 -35.67 7.03 -79.15
C ASP A 145 -36.04 8.30 -79.93
N ILE A 146 -36.85 8.15 -80.98
CA ILE A 146 -37.36 9.28 -81.78
C ILE A 146 -38.29 10.15 -80.94
N ASP A 147 -39.21 9.53 -80.19
CA ASP A 147 -40.14 10.25 -79.31
C ASP A 147 -39.41 10.89 -78.12
N ALA A 148 -38.39 10.20 -77.58
CA ALA A 148 -37.56 10.71 -76.48
C ALA A 148 -36.73 11.93 -76.89
N ALA A 149 -36.13 11.92 -78.09
CA ALA A 149 -35.32 13.04 -78.58
C ALA A 149 -36.13 14.35 -78.73
N VAL A 150 -37.40 14.24 -79.13
CA VAL A 150 -38.28 15.40 -79.31
C VAL A 150 -38.80 15.95 -77.98
N SER A 151 -39.03 15.07 -77.00
CA SER A 151 -39.66 15.42 -75.71
C SER A 151 -38.68 15.69 -74.55
N ALA A 152 -37.37 15.40 -74.70
CA ALA A 152 -36.39 15.54 -73.63
C ALA A 152 -36.19 16.99 -73.12
N PRO A 153 -36.06 17.21 -71.78
CA PRO A 153 -35.70 18.49 -71.19
C PRO A 153 -34.35 19.06 -71.71
N PRO A 154 -34.11 20.38 -71.61
CA PRO A 154 -32.88 21.01 -72.12
C PRO A 154 -31.58 20.41 -71.58
N GLU A 155 -31.55 19.98 -70.32
CA GLU A 155 -30.35 19.40 -69.71
C GLU A 155 -30.03 18.00 -70.27
N GLU A 156 -31.05 17.19 -70.50
CA GLU A 156 -30.89 15.87 -71.12
C GLU A 156 -30.51 16.02 -72.58
N ARG A 157 -31.19 16.91 -73.32
CA ARG A 157 -30.88 17.19 -74.74
C ARG A 157 -29.45 17.66 -74.95
N ARG A 158 -28.89 18.41 -73.99
CA ARG A 158 -27.49 18.83 -74.04
C ARG A 158 -26.52 17.66 -74.05
N ILE A 159 -26.83 16.54 -73.40
CA ILE A 159 -25.97 15.35 -73.39
C ILE A 159 -25.78 14.82 -74.82
N TRP A 160 -26.88 14.75 -75.59
CA TRP A 160 -26.88 14.33 -76.99
C TRP A 160 -26.08 15.28 -77.89
N ILE A 161 -26.19 16.60 -77.64
CA ILE A 161 -25.43 17.63 -78.39
C ILE A 161 -23.93 17.54 -78.05
N ASP A 162 -23.59 17.42 -76.77
CA ASP A 162 -22.21 17.31 -76.29
C ASP A 162 -21.55 16.02 -76.82
N GLU A 163 -22.32 14.94 -77.03
CA GLU A 163 -21.89 13.68 -77.64
C GLU A 163 -21.68 13.82 -79.15
N ALA A 164 -22.61 14.46 -79.87
CA ALA A 164 -22.42 14.78 -81.29
C ALA A 164 -21.23 15.73 -81.53
N ALA A 165 -20.91 16.61 -80.57
CA ALA A 165 -19.77 17.50 -80.61
C ALA A 165 -18.43 16.84 -80.18
N GLY A 166 -18.45 15.58 -79.72
CA GLY A 166 -17.25 14.84 -79.30
C GLY A 166 -16.59 15.33 -78.01
N VAL A 167 -17.27 16.14 -77.18
CA VAL A 167 -16.68 16.77 -75.98
C VAL A 167 -16.84 15.90 -74.71
N GLN A 168 -17.69 14.87 -74.75
CA GLN A 168 -17.99 14.01 -73.60
C GLN A 168 -16.76 13.33 -72.97
N ARG A 169 -15.77 12.93 -73.79
CA ARG A 169 -14.53 12.30 -73.32
C ARG A 169 -13.74 13.23 -72.40
N TYR A 170 -13.61 14.50 -72.77
CA TYR A 170 -12.87 15.50 -71.98
C TYR A 170 -13.60 15.85 -70.68
N ARG A 171 -14.93 15.97 -70.75
CA ARG A 171 -15.76 16.26 -69.57
C ARG A 171 -15.67 15.14 -68.54
N THR A 172 -15.79 13.89 -68.98
CA THR A 172 -15.66 12.71 -68.10
C THR A 172 -14.28 12.65 -67.45
N ARG A 173 -13.20 12.87 -68.22
CA ARG A 173 -11.83 12.92 -67.68
C ARG A 173 -11.64 14.03 -66.64
N LYS A 174 -12.21 15.22 -66.87
CA LYS A 174 -12.15 16.34 -65.92
C LYS A 174 -12.82 16.00 -64.59
N VAL A 175 -14.02 15.42 -64.63
CA VAL A 175 -14.76 15.04 -63.42
C VAL A 175 -13.99 13.98 -62.61
N ASP A 176 -13.44 12.96 -63.29
CA ASP A 176 -12.64 11.92 -62.64
C ASP A 176 -11.35 12.50 -62.03
N ALA A 177 -10.67 13.42 -62.72
CA ALA A 177 -9.47 14.08 -62.21
C ALA A 177 -9.77 14.93 -60.96
N LEU A 178 -10.87 15.68 -60.95
CA LEU A 178 -11.30 16.47 -59.80
C LEU A 178 -11.62 15.59 -58.58
N LYS A 179 -12.32 14.47 -58.77
CA LYS A 179 -12.58 13.50 -57.69
C LYS A 179 -11.28 12.92 -57.11
N ARG A 180 -10.29 12.62 -57.95
CA ARG A 180 -8.98 12.13 -57.50
C ARG A 180 -8.22 13.19 -56.70
N LEU A 181 -8.26 14.45 -57.13
CA LEU A 181 -7.63 15.56 -56.42
C LEU A 181 -8.25 15.75 -55.03
N GLU A 182 -9.58 15.77 -54.96
CA GLU A 182 -10.30 15.90 -53.70
C GLU A 182 -10.00 14.74 -52.74
N SER A 183 -9.87 13.52 -53.27
CA SER A 183 -9.45 12.36 -52.47
C SER A 183 -8.01 12.49 -51.97
N ALA A 184 -7.10 13.03 -52.78
CA ALA A 184 -5.71 13.25 -52.39
C ALA A 184 -5.58 14.32 -51.29
N VAL A 185 -6.35 15.41 -51.38
CA VAL A 185 -6.39 16.46 -50.34
C VAL A 185 -6.85 15.88 -49.00
N ARG A 186 -7.94 15.11 -49.00
CA ARG A 186 -8.42 14.44 -47.78
C ARG A 186 -7.41 13.45 -47.19
N HIS A 187 -6.64 12.76 -48.03
CA HIS A 187 -5.57 11.89 -47.54
C HIS A 187 -4.42 12.68 -46.91
N LEU A 188 -4.05 13.84 -47.46
CA LEU A 188 -3.02 14.71 -46.89
C LEU A 188 -3.44 15.30 -45.54
N GLU A 189 -4.69 15.73 -45.41
CA GLU A 189 -5.26 16.19 -44.13
C GLU A 189 -5.13 15.07 -43.08
N ARG A 190 -5.54 13.84 -43.41
CA ARG A 190 -5.40 12.70 -42.51
C ARG A 190 -3.95 12.39 -42.14
N VAL A 191 -3.02 12.49 -43.07
CA VAL A 191 -1.58 12.29 -42.78
C VAL A 191 -1.09 13.36 -41.80
N THR A 192 -1.55 14.60 -41.95
CA THR A 192 -1.20 15.72 -41.07
C THR A 192 -1.77 15.50 -39.66
N ASP A 193 -3.01 15.03 -39.54
CA ASP A 193 -3.61 14.68 -38.25
C ASP A 193 -2.83 13.56 -37.54
N VAL A 194 -2.45 12.51 -38.28
CA VAL A 194 -1.65 11.41 -37.73
C VAL A 194 -0.27 11.89 -37.29
N LEU A 195 0.37 12.78 -38.06
CA LEU A 195 1.65 13.38 -37.69
C LEU A 195 1.53 14.17 -36.38
N ASN A 196 0.52 15.03 -36.25
CA ASN A 196 0.29 15.82 -35.05
C ASN A 196 0.01 14.94 -33.82
N GLU A 197 -0.74 13.85 -34.00
CA GLU A 197 -0.99 12.88 -32.91
C GLU A 197 0.29 12.17 -32.48
N ILE A 198 1.12 11.73 -33.44
CA ILE A 198 2.42 11.10 -33.15
C ILE A 198 3.38 12.09 -32.46
N GLU A 199 3.41 13.35 -32.89
CA GLU A 199 4.22 14.40 -32.26
C GLU A 199 3.76 14.67 -30.82
N ARG A 200 2.46 14.70 -30.56
CA ARG A 200 1.90 14.84 -29.20
C ARG A 200 2.27 13.65 -28.31
N GLN A 201 2.34 12.44 -28.85
CA GLN A 201 2.73 11.23 -28.12
C GLN A 201 4.25 11.12 -27.91
N ARG A 202 5.06 11.78 -28.75
CA ARG A 202 6.53 11.71 -28.69
C ARG A 202 7.10 12.28 -27.39
N GLU A 203 6.59 13.43 -26.94
CA GLU A 203 7.17 14.14 -25.80
C GLU A 203 6.94 13.41 -24.47
N PRO A 204 5.73 12.89 -24.16
CA PRO A 204 5.52 12.02 -23.01
C PRO A 204 6.36 10.73 -23.05
N LEU A 205 6.48 10.09 -24.22
CA LEU A 205 7.31 8.89 -24.38
C LEU A 205 8.80 9.18 -24.18
N ARG A 206 9.28 10.35 -24.59
CA ARG A 206 10.66 10.81 -24.32
C ARG A 206 10.91 10.95 -22.82
N GLN A 207 10.00 11.60 -22.11
CA GLN A 207 10.09 11.76 -20.66
C GLN A 207 10.06 10.41 -19.94
N GLN A 208 9.17 9.50 -20.35
CA GLN A 208 9.12 8.13 -19.82
C GLN A 208 10.44 7.36 -20.08
N ALA A 209 11.04 7.51 -21.26
CA ALA A 209 12.32 6.91 -21.57
C ALA A 209 13.48 7.47 -20.73
N GLU A 210 13.50 8.78 -20.47
CA GLU A 210 14.48 9.42 -19.59
C GLU A 210 14.35 8.93 -18.14
N VAL A 211 13.13 8.83 -17.62
CA VAL A 211 12.85 8.27 -16.29
C VAL A 211 13.28 6.80 -16.22
N ALA A 212 12.95 6.00 -17.23
CA ALA A 212 13.33 4.58 -17.28
C ALA A 212 14.86 4.39 -17.36
N LYS A 213 15.55 5.27 -18.08
CA LYS A 213 17.03 5.27 -18.15
C LYS A 213 17.63 5.60 -16.78
N ARG A 214 17.12 6.64 -16.12
CA ARG A 214 17.59 7.04 -14.78
C ARG A 214 17.29 5.98 -13.73
N TYR A 215 16.14 5.31 -13.81
CA TYR A 215 15.82 4.15 -12.99
C TYR A 215 16.83 3.01 -13.20
N LYS A 216 17.18 2.67 -14.45
CA LYS A 216 18.20 1.64 -14.74
C LYS A 216 19.57 2.01 -14.17
N GLU A 217 19.97 3.27 -14.28
CA GLU A 217 21.23 3.77 -13.69
C GLU A 217 21.20 3.67 -12.16
N LEU A 218 20.10 4.10 -11.52
CA LEU A 218 19.92 4.01 -10.07
C LEU A 218 19.89 2.58 -9.56
N VAL A 219 19.23 1.65 -10.27
CA VAL A 219 19.19 0.23 -9.91
C VAL A 219 20.58 -0.41 -10.08
N ALA A 220 21.35 -0.01 -11.08
CA ALA A 220 22.72 -0.48 -11.24
C ALA A 220 23.62 -0.01 -10.08
N MET A 221 23.53 1.27 -9.71
CA MET A 221 24.24 1.81 -8.54
C MET A 221 23.79 1.17 -7.23
N LEU A 222 22.48 0.94 -7.07
CA LEU A 222 21.94 0.25 -5.90
C LEU A 222 22.54 -1.16 -5.78
N ARG A 223 22.54 -1.94 -6.87
CA ARG A 223 23.14 -3.29 -6.88
C ARG A 223 24.63 -3.29 -6.54
N GLU A 224 25.37 -2.27 -6.99
CA GLU A 224 26.78 -2.12 -6.68
C GLU A 224 27.00 -1.84 -5.18
N VAL A 225 26.19 -0.95 -4.60
CA VAL A 225 26.22 -0.65 -3.16
C VAL A 225 25.76 -1.85 -2.34
N GLU A 226 24.66 -2.50 -2.70
CA GLU A 226 24.16 -3.71 -2.04
C GLU A 226 25.22 -4.81 -2.05
N SER A 227 25.85 -5.05 -3.21
CA SER A 227 26.94 -6.03 -3.31
C SER A 227 28.13 -5.64 -2.42
N SER A 228 28.47 -4.36 -2.35
CA SER A 228 29.57 -3.86 -1.51
C SER A 228 29.27 -4.00 -0.01
N VAL A 229 28.03 -3.76 0.40
CA VAL A 229 27.58 -3.97 1.79
C VAL A 229 27.60 -5.46 2.13
N LEU A 230 27.06 -6.32 1.26
CA LEU A 230 27.05 -7.77 1.47
C LEU A 230 28.47 -8.35 1.53
N ILE A 231 29.40 -7.87 0.70
CA ILE A 231 30.81 -8.27 0.77
C ILE A 231 31.42 -7.85 2.11
N ARG A 232 31.16 -6.62 2.57
CA ARG A 232 31.66 -6.15 3.87
C ARG A 232 31.08 -6.95 5.03
N GLU A 233 29.77 -7.23 5.01
CA GLU A 233 29.12 -8.07 6.02
C GLU A 233 29.69 -9.50 6.01
N ALA A 234 29.95 -10.07 4.83
CA ALA A 234 30.58 -11.38 4.71
C ALA A 234 32.02 -11.39 5.26
N ASP A 235 32.81 -10.34 4.99
CA ASP A 235 34.16 -10.19 5.53
C ASP A 235 34.15 -10.03 7.05
N ASP A 236 33.23 -9.23 7.60
CA ASP A 236 33.11 -9.04 9.05
C ASP A 236 32.64 -10.32 9.74
N LEU A 237 31.70 -11.06 9.14
CA LEU A 237 31.29 -12.37 9.62
C LEU A 237 32.43 -13.39 9.54
N ALA A 238 33.22 -13.39 8.47
CA ALA A 238 34.38 -14.27 8.32
C ALA A 238 35.43 -14.00 9.41
N LYS A 239 35.77 -12.73 9.66
CA LYS A 239 36.64 -12.34 10.79
C LYS A 239 36.07 -12.78 12.12
N ARG A 240 34.76 -12.63 12.32
CA ARG A 240 34.10 -13.04 13.56
C ARG A 240 34.15 -14.55 13.78
N ILE A 241 33.97 -15.33 12.71
CA ILE A 241 34.13 -16.78 12.75
C ILE A 241 35.57 -17.13 13.13
N GLU A 242 36.57 -16.50 12.50
CA GLU A 242 37.99 -16.74 12.82
C GLU A 242 38.33 -16.40 14.28
N GLU A 243 37.85 -15.27 14.80
CA GLU A 243 37.98 -14.90 16.22
C GLU A 243 37.37 -15.96 17.15
N LEU A 244 36.17 -16.44 16.81
CA LEU A 244 35.47 -17.45 17.59
C LEU A 244 36.17 -18.81 17.54
N GLU A 245 36.69 -19.21 16.38
CA GLU A 245 37.47 -20.44 16.22
C GLU A 245 38.76 -20.39 17.05
N GLN A 246 39.47 -19.26 17.04
CA GLN A 246 40.66 -19.06 17.88
C GLN A 246 40.30 -19.10 19.38
N ALA A 247 39.20 -18.44 19.78
CA ALA A 247 38.73 -18.48 21.16
C ALA A 247 38.31 -19.90 21.59
N MET A 248 37.63 -20.66 20.72
CA MET A 248 37.28 -22.05 20.97
C MET A 248 38.52 -22.92 21.13
N LYS A 249 39.52 -22.75 20.26
CA LYS A 249 40.78 -23.48 20.34
C LYS A 249 41.51 -23.21 21.66
N LEU A 250 41.57 -21.95 22.09
CA LEU A 250 42.18 -21.55 23.36
C LEU A 250 41.42 -22.12 24.56
N ARG A 251 40.08 -22.05 24.56
CA ARG A 251 39.26 -22.63 25.64
C ARG A 251 39.40 -24.14 25.70
N ARG A 252 39.52 -24.81 24.55
CA ARG A 252 39.76 -26.26 24.48
C ARG A 252 41.11 -26.63 25.06
N SER A 253 42.18 -25.89 24.75
CA SER A 253 43.49 -26.14 25.36
C SER A 253 43.47 -25.90 26.87
N GLN A 254 42.78 -24.85 27.34
CA GLN A 254 42.62 -24.59 28.77
C GLN A 254 41.83 -25.71 29.47
N ALA A 255 40.77 -26.23 28.83
CA ALA A 255 40.00 -27.34 29.37
C ALA A 255 40.84 -28.64 29.44
N GLU A 256 41.66 -28.91 28.43
CA GLU A 256 42.58 -30.06 28.43
C GLU A 256 43.67 -29.92 29.52
N GLU A 257 44.18 -28.71 29.76
CA GLU A 257 45.14 -28.44 30.83
C GLU A 257 44.52 -28.55 32.23
N LEU A 258 43.30 -28.03 32.40
CA LEU A 258 42.51 -28.20 33.63
C LEU A 258 42.16 -29.67 33.89
N HIS A 259 41.86 -30.43 32.84
CA HIS A 259 41.61 -31.86 32.97
C HIS A 259 42.86 -32.61 33.43
N LYS A 260 44.02 -32.32 32.84
CA LYS A 260 45.30 -32.92 33.26
C LYS A 260 45.66 -32.57 34.69
N THR A 261 45.50 -31.31 35.10
CA THR A 261 45.76 -30.88 36.48
C THR A 261 44.82 -31.56 37.47
N ALA A 262 43.53 -31.66 37.15
CA ALA A 262 42.56 -32.40 37.97
C ALA A 262 42.89 -33.91 38.06
N GLU A 263 43.38 -34.53 36.99
CA GLU A 263 43.86 -35.92 37.02
C GLU A 263 45.10 -36.08 37.91
N THR A 264 46.05 -35.14 37.86
CA THR A 264 47.24 -35.17 38.73
C THR A 264 46.87 -34.98 40.20
N GLU A 265 45.98 -34.04 40.51
CA GLU A 265 45.50 -33.80 41.88
C GLU A 265 44.72 -35.00 42.43
N ARG A 266 43.90 -35.65 41.59
CA ARG A 266 43.22 -36.90 41.97
C ARG A 266 44.20 -38.04 42.26
N ALA A 267 45.23 -38.18 41.43
CA ALA A 267 46.28 -39.19 41.64
C ALA A 267 47.05 -38.93 42.94
N GLU A 268 47.37 -37.66 43.23
CA GLU A 268 48.03 -37.25 44.47
C GLU A 268 47.14 -37.46 45.70
N SER A 269 45.85 -37.09 45.62
CA SER A 269 44.87 -37.34 46.68
C SER A 269 44.71 -38.83 46.98
N ASN A 270 44.64 -39.69 45.95
CA ASN A 270 44.57 -41.13 46.13
C ASN A 270 45.84 -41.69 46.78
N ARG A 271 47.01 -41.20 46.37
CA ARG A 271 48.28 -41.57 46.99
C ARG A 271 48.33 -41.18 48.46
N LEU A 272 47.94 -39.95 48.79
CA LEU A 272 47.89 -39.46 50.18
C LEU A 272 46.88 -40.27 51.02
N ALA A 273 45.75 -40.67 50.45
CA ALA A 273 44.79 -41.54 51.12
C ALA A 273 45.41 -42.93 51.45
N THR A 274 46.12 -43.54 50.50
CA THR A 274 46.84 -44.80 50.75
C THR A 274 47.97 -44.64 51.78
N GLU A 275 48.70 -43.53 51.74
CA GLU A 275 49.73 -43.22 52.74
C GLU A 275 49.12 -43.03 54.14
N LEU A 276 47.94 -42.39 54.23
CA LEU A 276 47.20 -42.23 55.49
C LEU A 276 46.73 -43.57 56.04
N GLU A 277 46.12 -44.43 55.22
CA GLU A 277 45.71 -45.79 55.61
C GLU A 277 46.91 -46.59 56.16
N ALA A 278 48.07 -46.52 55.49
CA ALA A 278 49.29 -47.19 55.96
C ALA A 278 49.82 -46.63 57.30
N VAL A 279 49.65 -45.33 57.54
CA VAL A 279 50.00 -44.70 58.83
C VAL A 279 49.02 -45.11 59.93
N GLU A 280 47.73 -45.18 59.62
CA GLU A 280 46.69 -45.64 60.56
C GLU A 280 46.91 -47.11 60.95
N GLU A 281 47.24 -47.99 60.00
CA GLU A 281 47.60 -49.38 60.29
C GLU A 281 48.82 -49.48 61.20
N ARG A 282 49.87 -48.69 60.94
CA ARG A 282 51.07 -48.63 61.81
C ARG A 282 50.74 -48.10 63.19
N LEU A 283 49.88 -47.11 63.30
CA LEU A 283 49.44 -46.55 64.57
C LEU A 283 48.70 -47.62 65.40
N ASP A 284 47.81 -48.37 64.76
CA ASP A 284 47.07 -49.46 65.42
C ASP A 284 47.99 -50.63 65.80
N GLU A 285 48.99 -50.95 64.99
CA GLU A 285 50.04 -51.91 65.37
C GLU A 285 50.82 -51.44 66.61
N ILE A 286 51.26 -50.18 66.63
CA ILE A 286 51.96 -49.59 67.78
C ILE A 286 51.07 -49.60 69.02
N ARG A 287 49.79 -49.23 68.90
CA ARG A 287 48.80 -49.30 69.99
C ARG A 287 48.68 -50.71 70.55
N ARG A 288 48.58 -51.73 69.68
CA ARG A 288 48.57 -53.15 70.10
C ARG A 288 49.86 -53.53 70.84
N ARG A 289 51.02 -53.11 70.35
CA ARG A 289 52.31 -53.38 71.01
C ARG A 289 52.41 -52.72 72.38
N VAL A 290 51.96 -51.47 72.51
CA VAL A 290 51.89 -50.76 73.80
C VAL A 290 50.95 -51.47 74.76
N GLN A 291 49.76 -51.88 74.31
CA GLN A 291 48.80 -52.61 75.15
C GLN A 291 49.34 -53.96 75.65
N ASN A 292 50.05 -54.69 74.78
CA ASN A 292 50.72 -55.94 75.14
C ASN A 292 51.83 -55.69 76.17
N ALA A 293 52.66 -54.66 75.98
CA ALA A 293 53.72 -54.30 76.92
C ALA A 293 53.17 -53.88 78.30
N ILE A 294 52.04 -53.15 78.34
CA ILE A 294 51.34 -52.83 79.59
C ILE A 294 50.87 -54.12 80.28
N SER A 295 50.26 -55.04 79.53
CA SER A 295 49.78 -56.32 80.08
C SER A 295 50.92 -57.20 80.60
N GLU A 296 52.07 -57.24 79.91
CA GLU A 296 53.28 -57.93 80.36
C GLU A 296 53.87 -57.29 81.62
N HIS A 297 53.89 -55.95 81.68
CA HIS A 297 54.32 -55.22 82.86
C HIS A 297 53.44 -55.53 84.08
N GLU A 298 52.11 -55.49 83.92
CA GLU A 298 51.16 -55.85 84.98
C GLU A 298 51.33 -57.29 85.48
N ARG A 299 51.58 -58.24 84.57
CA ARG A 299 51.91 -59.64 84.93
C ARG A 299 53.22 -59.73 85.70
N ALA A 300 54.26 -59.00 85.28
CA ALA A 300 55.55 -58.99 85.95
C ALA A 300 55.47 -58.37 87.36
N VAL A 301 54.73 -57.27 87.51
CA VAL A 301 54.44 -56.65 88.81
C VAL A 301 53.69 -57.61 89.73
N SER A 302 52.66 -58.29 89.20
CA SER A 302 51.91 -59.29 89.96
C SER A 302 52.78 -60.49 90.38
N ALA A 303 53.63 -61.00 89.48
CA ALA A 303 54.55 -62.09 89.77
C ALA A 303 55.60 -61.69 90.82
N LYS A 304 56.12 -60.45 90.74
CA LYS A 304 57.04 -59.89 91.73
C LYS A 304 56.36 -59.84 93.11
N ALA A 305 55.13 -59.36 93.20
CA ALA A 305 54.39 -59.31 94.46
C ALA A 305 54.22 -60.71 95.09
N VAL A 306 53.91 -61.73 94.27
CA VAL A 306 53.82 -63.14 94.74
C VAL A 306 55.17 -63.67 95.22
N LEU A 307 56.27 -63.34 94.53
CA LEU A 307 57.62 -63.74 94.93
C LEU A 307 58.06 -63.06 96.22
N GLU A 308 57.76 -61.76 96.40
CA GLU A 308 58.00 -61.03 97.65
C GLU A 308 57.22 -61.64 98.82
N GLN A 309 55.97 -62.06 98.59
CA GLN A 309 55.17 -62.77 99.59
C GLN A 309 55.74 -64.15 99.94
N ARG A 310 56.31 -64.88 98.95
CA ARG A 310 57.01 -66.15 99.19
C ARG A 310 58.32 -65.96 99.95
N LEU A 311 59.06 -64.89 99.67
CA LEU A 311 60.29 -64.53 100.39
C LEU A 311 60.01 -64.20 101.86
N ALA A 312 58.92 -63.47 102.11
CA ALA A 312 58.46 -63.19 103.47
C ALA A 312 58.08 -64.47 104.25
N ASN A 313 57.46 -65.45 103.57
CA ASN A 313 57.13 -66.74 104.19
C ASN A 313 58.37 -67.62 104.43
N LEU A 314 59.36 -67.62 103.53
CA LEU A 314 60.64 -68.31 103.71
C LEU A 314 61.41 -67.77 104.93
N GLY A 315 61.42 -66.44 105.11
CA GLY A 315 62.00 -65.81 106.30
C GLY A 315 61.24 -66.10 107.62
N ARG A 316 59.99 -66.59 107.54
CA ARG A 316 59.21 -67.05 108.70
C ARG A 316 59.53 -68.50 109.07
N ILE A 317 59.74 -69.35 108.06
CA ILE A 317 60.09 -70.77 108.24
C ILE A 317 61.52 -70.96 108.77
N GLU A 318 62.45 -70.05 108.43
CA GLU A 318 63.80 -70.03 109.03
C GLU A 318 63.77 -69.70 110.53
N LYS A 319 62.85 -68.83 110.97
CA LYS A 319 62.74 -68.42 112.39
C LYS A 319 62.05 -69.47 113.29
N ASP A 320 61.21 -70.34 112.73
CA ASP A 320 60.52 -71.40 113.46
C ASP A 320 61.40 -72.67 113.63
N ALA A 321 62.44 -72.84 112.82
CA ALA A 321 63.37 -73.97 112.86
C ALA A 321 64.44 -73.87 113.97
N ASP A 322 64.80 -72.65 114.39
CA ASP A 322 65.76 -72.41 115.48
C ASP A 322 65.10 -72.47 116.88
N ALA A 323 63.77 -72.35 116.97
CA ALA A 323 63.03 -72.31 118.24
C ALA A 323 62.87 -73.70 118.94
N LEU A 324 62.97 -74.81 118.21
CA LEU A 324 62.76 -76.17 118.76
C LEU A 324 64.02 -76.83 119.35
N LYS A 325 65.20 -76.28 119.09
CA LYS A 325 66.49 -76.92 119.46
C LYS A 325 67.01 -76.52 120.84
N ALA A 326 66.48 -75.43 121.42
CA ALA A 326 66.94 -74.85 122.68
C ALA A 326 66.10 -75.26 123.92
N GLU A 327 64.92 -75.88 123.74
CA GLU A 327 63.95 -76.15 124.82
C GLU A 327 64.33 -77.33 125.74
N TYR A 328 65.27 -78.20 125.33
CA TYR A 328 65.57 -79.46 126.03
C TYR A 328 66.86 -79.47 126.87
N GLU A 329 67.80 -78.53 126.69
CA GLU A 329 69.13 -78.64 127.36
C GLU A 329 69.29 -77.79 128.63
N GLU A 330 68.41 -76.83 128.91
CA GLU A 330 68.62 -75.87 130.00
C GLU A 330 67.60 -75.96 131.16
N ARG A 331 66.58 -76.81 131.03
CA ARG A 331 65.58 -77.11 132.08
C ARG A 331 66.16 -77.84 133.29
N LEU A 332 67.43 -78.26 133.25
CA LEU A 332 68.00 -79.14 134.26
C LEU A 332 68.92 -78.47 135.28
N ARG A 333 69.43 -77.25 135.11
CA ARG A 333 70.63 -76.90 135.92
C ARG A 333 70.76 -75.62 136.70
N ARG A 334 69.80 -74.70 136.70
CA ARG A 334 69.78 -73.63 137.72
C ARG A 334 68.35 -73.08 137.82
N LEU A 335 67.44 -73.78 138.50
CA LEU A 335 67.66 -74.18 139.88
C LEU A 335 68.40 -73.04 140.60
N HIS A 336 67.67 -71.92 140.67
CA HIS A 336 67.33 -71.33 141.96
C HIS A 336 68.29 -70.33 142.60
N GLY A 337 68.86 -69.37 141.87
CA GLY A 337 69.62 -68.32 142.56
C GLY A 337 69.55 -66.94 141.94
N ALA A 338 70.20 -66.76 140.80
CA ALA A 338 70.47 -65.44 140.23
C ALA A 338 69.28 -64.82 139.46
N VAL A 339 68.21 -65.60 139.25
CA VAL A 339 66.99 -65.24 138.53
C VAL A 339 66.21 -64.08 139.17
N ARG A 340 66.36 -63.78 140.46
CA ARG A 340 65.45 -62.83 141.13
C ARG A 340 65.78 -61.35 141.01
N ASP A 341 67.04 -60.98 140.74
CA ASP A 341 67.42 -59.56 140.73
C ASP A 341 67.52 -58.95 139.32
N ALA A 342 67.62 -59.77 138.27
CA ALA A 342 67.63 -59.31 136.87
C ALA A 342 66.23 -59.22 136.23
N GLU A 343 65.21 -59.88 136.79
CA GLU A 343 63.83 -59.86 136.27
C GLU A 343 63.11 -58.52 136.43
N ARG A 344 63.60 -57.62 137.30
CA ARG A 344 62.92 -56.34 137.58
C ARG A 344 63.25 -55.22 136.58
N GLU A 345 64.29 -55.38 135.77
CA GLU A 345 64.76 -54.37 134.81
C GLU A 345 64.20 -54.60 133.38
N LEU A 346 63.76 -55.83 133.05
CA LEU A 346 63.25 -56.21 131.72
C LEU A 346 61.76 -55.85 131.49
N GLU A 347 60.97 -55.73 132.56
CA GLU A 347 59.52 -55.46 132.47
C GLU A 347 59.21 -54.01 132.04
N GLN A 348 60.11 -53.06 132.31
CA GLN A 348 59.91 -51.65 131.96
C GLN A 348 60.03 -51.40 130.44
N GLU A 349 60.94 -52.08 129.75
CA GLU A 349 61.20 -51.88 128.31
C GLU A 349 60.16 -52.55 127.37
N ARG A 350 59.45 -53.58 127.83
CA ARG A 350 58.41 -54.26 127.04
C ARG A 350 57.15 -53.41 126.84
N SER A 351 56.85 -52.50 127.77
CA SER A 351 55.68 -51.61 127.71
C SER A 351 55.79 -50.52 126.62
N ALA A 352 57.01 -50.08 126.29
CA ALA A 352 57.25 -49.01 125.31
C ALA A 352 57.05 -49.46 123.84
N VAL A 353 57.28 -50.74 123.54
CA VAL A 353 57.14 -51.30 122.17
C VAL A 353 55.68 -51.48 121.75
N ALA A 354 54.75 -51.67 122.68
CA ALA A 354 53.33 -51.87 122.37
C ALA A 354 52.63 -50.60 121.86
N VAL A 355 52.91 -49.44 122.47
CA VAL A 355 52.30 -48.13 122.12
C VAL A 355 52.73 -47.64 120.73
N LEU A 356 53.96 -47.95 120.32
CA LEU A 356 54.50 -47.53 119.02
C LEU A 356 53.91 -48.32 117.83
N LYS A 357 53.42 -49.55 118.04
CA LYS A 357 52.75 -50.35 117.00
C LYS A 357 51.37 -49.80 116.64
N GLU A 358 50.60 -49.33 117.63
CA GLU A 358 49.27 -48.71 117.44
C GLU A 358 49.35 -47.37 116.67
N THR A 359 50.43 -46.61 116.87
CA THR A 359 50.67 -45.32 116.20
C THR A 359 50.94 -45.46 114.69
N ILE A 360 51.52 -46.59 114.26
CA ILE A 360 51.82 -46.87 112.84
C ILE A 360 50.55 -47.23 112.06
N GLU A 361 49.63 -47.99 112.66
CA GLU A 361 48.36 -48.37 112.02
C GLU A 361 47.48 -47.14 111.74
N GLY A 362 47.41 -46.19 112.68
CA GLY A 362 46.70 -44.92 112.50
C GLY A 362 47.31 -44.03 111.40
N SER A 363 48.63 -43.99 111.30
CA SER A 363 49.34 -43.19 110.28
C SER A 363 49.18 -43.77 108.86
N GLN A 364 48.99 -45.09 108.73
CA GLN A 364 48.78 -45.75 107.43
C GLN A 364 47.37 -45.48 106.86
N ALA A 365 46.34 -45.44 107.71
CA ALA A 365 44.97 -45.13 107.28
C ALA A 365 44.82 -43.70 106.76
N LEU A 366 45.44 -42.73 107.44
CA LEU A 366 45.42 -41.31 107.05
C LEU A 366 46.07 -41.07 105.69
N ARG A 367 47.13 -41.83 105.36
CA ARG A 367 47.80 -41.74 104.06
C ARG A 367 46.90 -42.21 102.91
N GLN A 368 46.22 -43.35 103.06
CA GLN A 368 45.35 -43.90 102.00
C GLN A 368 44.14 -42.99 101.71
N GLU A 369 43.57 -42.36 102.75
CA GLU A 369 42.45 -41.41 102.57
C GLU A 369 42.88 -40.15 101.80
N THR A 370 44.08 -39.64 102.08
CA THR A 370 44.59 -38.40 101.45
C THR A 370 44.94 -38.62 99.98
N GLU A 371 45.48 -39.80 99.64
CA GLU A 371 45.86 -40.18 98.26
C GLU A 371 44.62 -40.33 97.35
N ALA A 372 43.52 -40.89 97.88
CA ALA A 372 42.24 -40.98 97.16
C ALA A 372 41.60 -39.59 96.89
N LYS A 373 41.68 -38.66 97.86
CA LYS A 373 41.19 -37.28 97.70
C LYS A 373 41.97 -36.50 96.64
N LEU A 374 43.29 -36.70 96.57
CA LEU A 374 44.16 -36.07 95.56
C LEU A 374 43.80 -36.52 94.13
N GLN A 375 43.60 -37.82 93.91
CA GLN A 375 43.26 -38.36 92.58
C GLN A 375 41.91 -37.83 92.06
N ALA A 376 40.91 -37.70 92.95
CA ALA A 376 39.61 -37.11 92.61
C ALA A 376 39.71 -35.61 92.25
N ALA A 377 40.61 -34.86 92.91
CA ALA A 377 40.87 -33.45 92.60
C ALA A 377 41.58 -33.28 91.24
N GLU A 378 42.51 -34.17 90.89
CA GLU A 378 43.20 -34.16 89.59
C GLU A 378 42.26 -34.43 88.41
N GLN A 379 41.32 -35.36 88.54
CA GLN A 379 40.30 -35.61 87.52
C GLN A 379 39.38 -34.40 87.28
N ARG A 380 38.89 -33.78 88.36
CA ARG A 380 38.06 -32.56 88.28
C ARG A 380 38.79 -31.40 87.61
N LEU A 381 40.09 -31.24 87.87
CA LEU A 381 40.92 -30.22 87.23
C LEU A 381 41.10 -30.47 85.72
N ALA A 382 41.28 -31.72 85.31
CA ALA A 382 41.42 -32.08 83.89
C ALA A 382 40.12 -31.82 83.09
N GLU A 383 38.97 -32.12 83.69
CA GLU A 383 37.64 -31.83 83.11
C GLU A 383 37.40 -30.32 83.00
N ALA A 384 37.72 -29.55 84.05
CA ALA A 384 37.59 -28.09 84.03
C ALA A 384 38.48 -27.42 82.98
N ARG A 385 39.71 -27.91 82.76
CA ARG A 385 40.61 -27.42 81.70
C ARG A 385 40.09 -27.69 80.29
N LYS A 386 39.50 -28.88 80.05
CA LYS A 386 38.86 -29.19 78.76
C LYS A 386 37.66 -28.28 78.49
N ALA A 387 36.82 -28.06 79.50
CA ALA A 387 35.68 -27.16 79.39
C ALA A 387 36.10 -25.71 79.09
N GLU A 388 37.19 -25.23 79.70
CA GLU A 388 37.70 -23.88 79.46
C GLU A 388 38.26 -23.67 78.04
N VAL A 389 38.99 -24.66 77.50
CA VAL A 389 39.48 -24.62 76.11
C VAL A 389 38.30 -24.57 75.12
N GLU A 390 37.28 -25.39 75.34
CA GLU A 390 36.09 -25.41 74.48
C GLU A 390 35.29 -24.11 74.61
N ARG A 391 35.20 -23.52 75.81
CA ARG A 391 34.58 -22.20 76.05
C ARG A 391 35.28 -21.10 75.27
N VAL A 392 36.61 -21.03 75.30
CA VAL A 392 37.40 -20.04 74.55
C VAL A 392 37.21 -20.20 73.04
N ARG A 393 37.19 -21.44 72.54
CA ARG A 393 36.91 -21.73 71.13
C ARG A 393 35.52 -21.25 70.71
N LEU A 394 34.48 -21.62 71.46
CA LEU A 394 33.10 -21.22 71.18
C LEU A 394 32.93 -19.68 71.26
N GLN A 395 33.62 -19.01 72.18
CA GLN A 395 33.64 -17.55 72.27
C GLN A 395 34.31 -16.89 71.05
N ALA A 396 35.44 -17.43 70.57
CA ALA A 396 36.12 -16.91 69.39
C ALA A 396 35.24 -17.06 68.13
N GLU A 397 34.63 -18.24 67.93
CA GLU A 397 33.73 -18.46 66.81
C GLU A 397 32.45 -17.61 66.92
N ALA A 398 31.93 -17.38 68.13
CA ALA A 398 30.78 -16.49 68.36
C ALA A 398 31.11 -15.01 68.07
N ALA A 399 32.33 -14.56 68.42
CA ALA A 399 32.80 -13.22 68.10
C ALA A 399 32.97 -13.02 66.59
N GLU A 400 33.48 -14.02 65.87
CA GLU A 400 33.59 -13.99 64.42
C GLU A 400 32.22 -13.95 63.72
N ALA A 401 31.27 -14.80 64.17
CA ALA A 401 29.90 -14.78 63.67
C ALA A 401 29.21 -13.42 63.91
N LYS A 402 29.38 -12.80 65.09
CA LYS A 402 28.85 -11.45 65.37
C LYS A 402 29.41 -10.40 64.41
N ARG A 403 30.73 -10.39 64.17
CA ARG A 403 31.35 -9.47 63.21
C ARG A 403 30.81 -9.69 61.79
N ARG A 404 30.55 -10.93 61.39
CA ARG A 404 29.97 -11.25 60.09
C ARG A 404 28.54 -10.73 59.96
N ILE A 405 27.71 -10.89 60.98
CA ILE A 405 26.34 -10.34 61.04
C ILE A 405 26.39 -8.80 60.93
N GLU A 406 27.23 -8.13 61.71
CA GLU A 406 27.37 -6.66 61.66
C GLU A 406 27.78 -6.17 60.25
N ALA A 407 28.72 -6.85 59.60
CA ALA A 407 29.14 -6.51 58.24
C ALA A 407 28.00 -6.67 57.21
N LEU A 408 27.26 -7.80 57.28
CA LEU A 408 26.11 -8.05 56.41
C LEU A 408 24.96 -7.05 56.67
N GLN A 409 24.72 -6.66 57.92
CA GLN A 409 23.72 -5.66 58.27
C GLN A 409 24.09 -4.27 57.73
N GLN A 410 25.38 -3.87 57.79
CA GLN A 410 25.84 -2.63 57.17
C GLN A 410 25.68 -2.64 55.65
N GLU A 411 25.99 -3.76 55.00
CA GLU A 411 25.79 -3.92 53.56
C GLU A 411 24.31 -3.82 53.19
N ARG A 412 23.43 -4.47 53.95
CA ARG A 412 21.96 -4.37 53.81
C ARG A 412 21.48 -2.92 53.92
N SER A 413 21.92 -2.17 54.92
CA SER A 413 21.53 -0.76 55.07
C SER A 413 21.90 0.09 53.85
N ARG A 414 23.11 -0.10 53.29
CA ARG A 414 23.54 0.61 52.08
C ARG A 414 22.73 0.23 50.84
N LEU A 415 22.38 -1.05 50.71
CA LEU A 415 21.53 -1.53 49.62
C LEU A 415 20.09 -1.00 49.75
N LEU A 416 19.54 -0.92 50.95
CA LEU A 416 18.21 -0.35 51.21
C LEU A 416 18.14 1.14 50.83
N GLU A 417 19.16 1.93 51.17
CA GLU A 417 19.25 3.33 50.71
C GLU A 417 19.33 3.43 49.18
N SER A 418 20.12 2.55 48.55
CA SER A 418 20.25 2.49 47.09
C SER A 418 18.96 2.05 46.40
N LEU A 419 18.19 1.14 47.03
CA LEU A 419 16.88 0.68 46.57
C LEU A 419 15.88 1.83 46.62
N GLN A 420 15.79 2.54 47.75
CA GLN A 420 14.86 3.65 47.91
C GLN A 420 15.11 4.77 46.87
N GLU A 421 16.37 5.05 46.56
CA GLU A 421 16.71 6.01 45.50
C GLU A 421 16.32 5.47 44.11
N ALA A 422 16.55 4.18 43.84
CA ALA A 422 16.15 3.56 42.58
C ALA A 422 14.62 3.54 42.40
N GLU A 423 13.85 3.29 43.46
CA GLU A 423 12.37 3.33 43.46
C GLU A 423 11.85 4.74 43.17
N ARG A 424 12.46 5.79 43.74
CA ARG A 424 12.10 7.18 43.40
C ARG A 424 12.36 7.49 41.93
N GLN A 425 13.49 7.02 41.40
CA GLN A 425 13.83 7.21 39.99
C GLN A 425 12.89 6.43 39.06
N GLU A 426 12.49 5.21 39.44
CA GLU A 426 11.52 4.40 38.70
C GLU A 426 10.14 5.04 38.68
N GLN A 427 9.66 5.53 39.83
CA GLN A 427 8.41 6.27 39.93
C GLN A 427 8.42 7.54 39.05
N SER A 428 9.49 8.32 39.10
CA SER A 428 9.64 9.52 38.25
C SER A 428 9.69 9.16 36.76
N ALA A 429 10.39 8.08 36.39
CA ALA A 429 10.43 7.61 35.01
C ALA A 429 9.05 7.13 34.53
N ARG A 430 8.28 6.47 35.40
CA ARG A 430 6.91 6.02 35.12
C ARG A 430 5.96 7.19 34.89
N GLU A 431 6.05 8.25 35.70
CA GLU A 431 5.29 9.48 35.50
C GLU A 431 5.66 10.18 34.19
N ALA A 432 6.95 10.18 33.82
CA ALA A 432 7.41 10.71 32.54
C ALA A 432 6.88 9.91 31.34
N VAL A 433 6.80 8.57 31.45
CA VAL A 433 6.15 7.72 30.44
C VAL A 433 4.68 8.11 30.29
N ALA A 434 3.93 8.18 31.39
CA ALA A 434 2.51 8.53 31.35
C ALA A 434 2.25 9.91 30.72
N ALA A 435 3.08 10.92 31.06
CA ALA A 435 2.99 12.25 30.46
C ALA A 435 3.29 12.22 28.96
N ALA A 436 4.34 11.52 28.53
CA ALA A 436 4.70 11.40 27.12
C ALA A 436 3.65 10.62 26.31
N THR A 437 3.03 9.59 26.90
CA THR A 437 1.91 8.86 26.27
C THR A 437 0.72 9.79 26.03
N GLN A 438 0.34 10.60 27.03
CA GLN A 438 -0.77 11.55 26.88
C GLN A 438 -0.48 12.62 25.81
N GLU A 439 0.75 13.11 25.74
CA GLU A 439 1.20 14.07 24.71
C GLU A 439 1.03 13.47 23.30
N VAL A 440 1.47 12.22 23.11
CA VAL A 440 1.33 11.49 21.83
C VAL A 440 -0.14 11.29 21.46
N GLU A 441 -1.00 10.92 22.41
CA GLU A 441 -2.44 10.77 22.18
C GLU A 441 -3.09 12.09 21.75
N ASN A 442 -2.81 13.19 22.44
CA ASN A 442 -3.35 14.51 22.11
C ASN A 442 -2.91 14.97 20.70
N LEU A 443 -1.63 14.76 20.35
CA LEU A 443 -1.10 15.11 19.03
C LEU A 443 -1.68 14.22 17.93
N LEU A 444 -1.91 12.93 18.20
CA LEU A 444 -2.58 12.01 17.27
C LEU A 444 -4.03 12.45 16.99
N GLU A 445 -4.79 12.80 18.02
CA GLU A 445 -6.15 13.31 17.86
C GLU A 445 -6.17 14.59 17.02
N ARG A 446 -5.26 15.52 17.32
CA ARG A 446 -5.14 16.77 16.57
C ARG A 446 -4.75 16.55 15.11
N HIS A 447 -3.80 15.64 14.85
CA HIS A 447 -3.40 15.29 13.50
C HIS A 447 -4.56 14.68 12.70
N ASN A 448 -5.31 13.76 13.30
CA ASN A 448 -6.49 13.14 12.68
C ASN A 448 -7.58 14.17 12.36
N GLU A 449 -7.82 15.14 13.24
CA GLU A 449 -8.76 16.24 12.99
C GLU A 449 -8.34 17.08 11.77
N LEU A 450 -7.07 17.45 11.69
CA LEU A 450 -6.52 18.23 10.57
C LEU A 450 -6.59 17.46 9.24
N VAL A 451 -6.25 16.16 9.24
CA VAL A 451 -6.38 15.29 8.07
C VAL A 451 -7.85 15.19 7.63
N GLY A 452 -8.78 15.09 8.58
CA GLY A 452 -10.22 15.09 8.29
C GLY A 452 -10.69 16.41 7.64
N ARG A 453 -10.24 17.56 8.16
CA ARG A 453 -10.53 18.88 7.59
C ARG A 453 -9.98 19.05 6.18
N ARG A 454 -8.71 18.65 5.95
CA ARG A 454 -8.08 18.65 4.61
C ARG A 454 -8.91 17.89 3.59
N ARG A 455 -9.30 16.65 3.93
CA ARG A 455 -10.13 15.81 3.07
C ARG A 455 -11.49 16.45 2.75
N GLY A 456 -12.10 17.12 3.73
CA GLY A 456 -13.35 17.87 3.50
C GLY A 456 -13.17 19.01 2.51
N ILE A 457 -12.10 19.81 2.67
CA ILE A 457 -11.78 20.92 1.76
C ILE A 457 -11.46 20.42 0.34
N GLU A 458 -10.70 19.33 0.20
CA GLU A 458 -10.41 18.72 -1.10
C GLU A 458 -11.70 18.27 -1.83
N GLN A 459 -12.67 17.71 -1.11
CA GLN A 459 -13.97 17.33 -1.67
C GLN A 459 -14.79 18.55 -2.13
N GLU A 460 -14.75 19.64 -1.38
CA GLU A 460 -15.39 20.89 -1.77
C GLU A 460 -14.73 21.47 -3.04
N ILE A 461 -13.39 21.45 -3.13
CA ILE A 461 -12.65 21.90 -4.32
C ILE A 461 -13.04 21.07 -5.55
N ASP A 462 -13.02 19.73 -5.45
CA ASP A 462 -13.40 18.85 -6.57
C ASP A 462 -14.85 19.07 -7.03
N GLY A 463 -15.75 19.34 -6.08
CA GLY A 463 -17.14 19.73 -6.36
C GLY A 463 -17.22 21.02 -7.17
N HIS A 464 -16.51 22.07 -6.74
CA HIS A 464 -16.45 23.35 -7.45
C HIS A 464 -15.75 23.26 -8.81
N GLU A 465 -14.68 22.48 -8.95
CA GLU A 465 -14.00 22.24 -10.23
C GLU A 465 -14.91 21.51 -11.22
N THR A 466 -15.73 20.57 -10.74
CA THR A 466 -16.72 19.87 -11.56
C THR A 466 -17.83 20.80 -12.05
N GLU A 467 -18.35 21.67 -11.17
CA GLU A 467 -19.31 22.73 -11.53
C GLU A 467 -18.70 23.66 -12.58
N ARG A 468 -17.48 24.13 -12.34
CA ARG A 468 -16.72 25.00 -13.25
C ARG A 468 -16.52 24.38 -14.63
N ARG A 469 -16.11 23.11 -14.71
CA ARG A 469 -15.95 22.38 -15.98
C ARG A 469 -17.27 22.29 -16.74
N THR A 470 -18.38 22.12 -16.03
CA THR A 470 -19.72 22.07 -16.63
C THR A 470 -20.11 23.43 -17.22
N LEU A 471 -19.89 24.52 -16.48
CA LEU A 471 -20.17 25.88 -16.93
C LEU A 471 -19.27 26.32 -18.09
N LEU A 472 -18.00 25.90 -18.11
CA LEU A 472 -17.11 26.14 -19.26
C LEU A 472 -17.61 25.44 -20.53
N GLY A 473 -18.13 24.21 -20.40
CA GLY A 473 -18.77 23.51 -21.52
C GLY A 473 -20.02 24.23 -22.03
N GLN A 474 -20.86 24.72 -21.12
CA GLN A 474 -22.05 25.51 -21.47
C GLN A 474 -21.69 26.83 -22.15
N LYS A 475 -20.68 27.54 -21.62
CA LYS A 475 -20.16 28.78 -22.21
C LYS A 475 -19.66 28.55 -23.65
N ALA A 476 -18.88 27.50 -23.89
CA ALA A 476 -18.38 27.19 -25.22
C ALA A 476 -19.52 26.92 -26.23
N ALA A 477 -20.53 26.16 -25.82
CA ALA A 477 -21.70 25.88 -26.65
C ALA A 477 -22.53 27.16 -26.94
N ASP A 478 -22.64 28.05 -25.95
CA ASP A 478 -23.32 29.33 -26.11
C ASP A 478 -22.55 30.30 -26.99
N GLU A 479 -21.22 30.35 -26.88
CA GLU A 479 -20.35 31.14 -27.76
C GLU A 479 -20.46 30.69 -29.22
N GLU A 480 -20.48 29.38 -29.48
CA GLU A 480 -20.66 28.85 -30.83
C GLU A 480 -22.04 29.24 -31.38
N ARG A 481 -23.09 29.13 -30.56
CA ARG A 481 -24.45 29.52 -30.94
C ARG A 481 -24.57 31.02 -31.20
N GLU A 482 -23.98 31.86 -30.35
CA GLU A 482 -23.92 33.31 -30.50
C GLU A 482 -23.24 33.68 -31.82
N ARG A 483 -22.05 33.11 -32.11
CA ARG A 483 -21.33 33.36 -33.36
C ARG A 483 -22.13 32.97 -34.58
N ALA A 484 -22.77 31.80 -34.56
CA ALA A 484 -23.61 31.34 -35.67
C ALA A 484 -24.79 32.28 -35.93
N MET A 485 -25.50 32.70 -34.87
CA MET A 485 -26.63 33.61 -34.96
C MET A 485 -26.20 35.02 -35.40
N ALA A 486 -25.11 35.55 -34.84
CA ALA A 486 -24.56 36.85 -35.20
C ALA A 486 -24.13 36.88 -36.68
N THR A 487 -23.42 35.85 -37.14
CA THR A 487 -23.01 35.73 -38.55
C THR A 487 -24.21 35.68 -39.50
N ALA A 488 -25.25 34.91 -39.15
CA ALA A 488 -26.47 34.82 -39.97
C ALA A 488 -27.22 36.17 -40.06
N ILE A 489 -27.23 36.96 -38.96
CA ILE A 489 -27.81 38.30 -38.93
C ILE A 489 -26.96 39.28 -39.76
N GLU A 490 -25.62 39.27 -39.60
CA GLU A 490 -24.70 40.16 -40.32
C GLU A 490 -24.72 39.93 -41.84
N ASN A 491 -24.81 38.66 -42.25
CA ASN A 491 -24.92 38.26 -43.65
C ASN A 491 -26.33 38.48 -44.23
N HIS A 492 -27.28 38.93 -43.42
CA HIS A 492 -28.68 39.15 -43.81
C HIS A 492 -29.35 37.89 -44.40
N GLU A 493 -28.98 36.69 -43.91
CA GLU A 493 -29.42 35.39 -44.47
C GLU A 493 -30.91 35.12 -44.29
N THR A 494 -31.53 35.76 -43.30
CA THR A 494 -32.96 35.66 -42.98
C THR A 494 -33.82 36.71 -43.71
N LEU A 495 -33.20 37.66 -44.40
CA LEU A 495 -33.90 38.73 -45.13
C LEU A 495 -34.15 38.34 -46.60
N PRO A 496 -35.19 38.90 -47.24
CA PRO A 496 -35.39 38.74 -48.68
C PRO A 496 -34.17 39.20 -49.49
N ALA A 497 -33.83 38.49 -50.56
CA ALA A 497 -32.62 38.74 -51.36
C ALA A 497 -32.44 40.21 -51.80
N GLY A 498 -33.52 40.90 -52.15
CA GLY A 498 -33.46 42.32 -52.52
C GLY A 498 -33.18 43.24 -51.33
N ALA A 499 -33.75 42.98 -50.17
CA ALA A 499 -33.48 43.76 -48.95
C ALA A 499 -32.02 43.57 -48.50
N ALA A 500 -31.55 42.32 -48.46
CA ALA A 500 -30.16 41.99 -48.16
C ALA A 500 -29.16 42.64 -49.14
N ALA A 501 -29.47 42.65 -50.44
CA ALA A 501 -28.62 43.27 -51.45
C ALA A 501 -28.45 44.78 -51.25
N VAL A 502 -29.54 45.48 -50.91
CA VAL A 502 -29.52 46.93 -50.66
C VAL A 502 -28.76 47.26 -49.38
N LEU A 503 -28.96 46.53 -48.28
CA LEU A 503 -28.20 46.75 -47.04
C LEU A 503 -26.70 46.53 -47.26
N ASN A 504 -26.32 45.48 -47.99
CA ASN A 504 -24.92 45.23 -48.35
C ASN A 504 -24.33 46.30 -49.27
N ALA A 505 -25.13 46.86 -50.19
CA ALA A 505 -24.72 47.96 -51.06
C ALA A 505 -24.54 49.27 -50.29
N ALA A 506 -25.45 49.57 -49.36
CA ALA A 506 -25.34 50.71 -48.45
C ALA A 506 -24.08 50.58 -47.57
N LYS A 507 -23.81 49.40 -47.00
CA LYS A 507 -22.58 49.13 -46.23
C LYS A 507 -21.28 49.34 -47.03
N ARG A 508 -21.28 49.04 -48.33
CA ARG A 508 -20.14 49.26 -49.23
C ARG A 508 -19.98 50.71 -49.70
N GLY A 509 -20.97 51.57 -49.44
CA GLY A 509 -20.99 52.95 -49.93
C GLY A 509 -21.50 53.10 -51.37
N ASP A 510 -22.08 52.05 -51.96
CA ASP A 510 -22.67 52.08 -53.31
C ASP A 510 -23.98 52.88 -53.35
N LEU A 511 -24.63 53.05 -52.18
CA LEU A 511 -25.88 53.80 -52.01
C LEU A 511 -25.69 54.86 -50.92
N THR A 512 -26.25 56.05 -51.15
CA THR A 512 -26.20 57.17 -50.19
C THR A 512 -27.46 57.24 -49.36
N GLY A 513 -27.31 57.47 -48.04
CA GLY A 513 -28.40 57.64 -47.10
C GLY A 513 -28.50 56.49 -46.09
N ASP A 514 -29.08 56.77 -44.92
CA ASP A 514 -29.22 55.79 -43.84
C ASP A 514 -30.35 54.80 -44.16
N VAL A 515 -29.97 53.60 -44.60
CA VAL A 515 -30.91 52.49 -44.85
C VAL A 515 -30.87 51.54 -43.67
N VAL A 516 -32.01 51.33 -43.03
CA VAL A 516 -32.14 50.47 -41.83
C VAL A 516 -33.26 49.46 -42.07
N ALA A 517 -33.07 48.20 -41.69
CA ALA A 517 -34.12 47.19 -41.83
C ALA A 517 -35.14 47.26 -40.68
N VAL A 518 -36.39 46.87 -40.91
CA VAL A 518 -37.41 46.85 -39.84
C VAL A 518 -37.02 45.90 -38.71
N ASP A 519 -36.41 44.75 -38.98
CA ASP A 519 -35.91 43.84 -37.94
C ASP A 519 -34.77 44.41 -37.09
N GLU A 520 -33.99 45.37 -37.61
CA GLU A 520 -32.88 46.01 -36.89
C GLU A 520 -33.35 46.93 -35.76
N ILE A 521 -34.56 47.49 -35.88
CA ILE A 521 -35.10 48.48 -34.94
C ILE A 521 -36.14 47.91 -33.97
N VAL A 522 -36.57 46.66 -34.19
CA VAL A 522 -37.57 45.98 -33.37
C VAL A 522 -36.87 45.13 -32.32
N SER A 523 -37.08 45.47 -31.05
CA SER A 523 -36.63 44.66 -29.91
C SER A 523 -37.83 44.12 -29.13
N SER A 524 -37.89 42.80 -28.95
CA SER A 524 -38.90 42.10 -28.16
C SER A 524 -38.26 41.01 -27.29
N ASN A 525 -38.94 40.57 -26.24
CA ASN A 525 -38.63 39.31 -25.54
C ASN A 525 -38.98 38.11 -26.43
N ASP A 526 -38.35 36.94 -26.18
CA ASP A 526 -38.57 35.72 -26.99
C ASP A 526 -40.06 35.30 -27.00
N GLU A 527 -40.75 35.44 -25.86
CA GLU A 527 -42.17 35.12 -25.71
C GLU A 527 -43.08 35.85 -26.72
N HIS A 528 -42.77 37.11 -27.05
CA HIS A 528 -43.52 37.89 -28.04
C HIS A 528 -42.89 37.86 -29.43
N ALA A 529 -41.61 37.50 -29.56
CA ALA A 529 -40.87 37.57 -30.82
C ALA A 529 -41.56 36.76 -31.93
N ARG A 530 -42.13 35.60 -31.59
CA ARG A 530 -42.87 34.75 -32.54
C ARG A 530 -44.17 35.41 -33.04
N ALA A 531 -44.92 36.05 -32.15
CA ALA A 531 -46.12 36.80 -32.52
C ALA A 531 -45.78 38.02 -33.38
N ILE A 532 -44.71 38.75 -33.04
CA ILE A 532 -44.28 39.93 -33.78
C ILE A 532 -43.74 39.55 -35.17
N GLU A 533 -42.98 38.47 -35.27
CA GLU A 533 -42.52 37.89 -36.54
C GLU A 533 -43.71 37.54 -37.43
N ALA A 534 -44.71 36.85 -36.90
CA ALA A 534 -45.93 36.50 -37.64
C ALA A 534 -46.76 37.74 -38.03
N ALA A 535 -46.79 38.77 -37.18
CA ALA A 535 -47.47 40.03 -37.47
C ALA A 535 -46.83 40.79 -38.64
N LEU A 536 -45.49 40.88 -38.64
CA LEU A 536 -44.70 41.53 -39.67
C LEU A 536 -44.66 40.71 -40.97
N GLY A 537 -44.49 39.39 -40.87
CA GLY A 537 -44.35 38.51 -42.02
C GLY A 537 -43.24 38.98 -42.95
N SER A 538 -43.52 39.12 -44.25
CA SER A 538 -42.54 39.64 -45.22
C SER A 538 -42.07 41.07 -44.93
N SER A 539 -42.83 41.85 -44.16
CA SER A 539 -42.47 43.22 -43.80
C SER A 539 -41.39 43.33 -42.74
N ALA A 540 -40.97 42.20 -42.13
CA ALA A 540 -39.84 42.21 -41.21
C ALA A 540 -38.53 42.63 -41.90
N GLY A 541 -38.39 42.34 -43.20
CA GLY A 541 -37.25 42.76 -44.02
C GLY A 541 -37.51 44.00 -44.89
N ASP A 542 -38.57 44.76 -44.62
CA ASP A 542 -38.77 46.04 -45.31
C ASP A 542 -37.68 47.04 -44.87
N LEU A 543 -37.32 47.97 -45.75
CA LEU A 543 -36.24 48.92 -45.53
C LEU A 543 -36.80 50.30 -45.20
N ILE A 544 -36.29 50.93 -44.15
CA ILE A 544 -36.62 52.29 -43.75
C ILE A 544 -35.56 53.21 -44.32
N VAL A 545 -36.00 54.29 -44.96
CA VAL A 545 -35.13 55.30 -45.58
C VAL A 545 -35.57 56.71 -45.21
N PRO A 546 -34.68 57.72 -45.26
CA PRO A 546 -35.00 59.07 -44.82
C PRO A 546 -36.09 59.72 -45.69
N THR A 547 -35.94 59.66 -47.02
CA THR A 547 -36.89 60.27 -47.97
C THR A 547 -37.20 59.36 -49.16
N GLU A 548 -38.16 59.78 -49.98
CA GLU A 548 -38.53 59.09 -51.22
C GLU A 548 -37.37 59.02 -52.23
N ARG A 549 -36.43 59.97 -52.18
CA ARG A 549 -35.29 60.02 -53.10
C ARG A 549 -34.32 58.86 -52.89
N GLU A 550 -34.06 58.51 -51.63
CA GLU A 550 -33.20 57.36 -51.30
C GLU A 550 -33.90 56.05 -51.67
N ALA A 551 -35.23 55.94 -51.49
CA ALA A 551 -35.99 54.79 -51.97
C ALA A 551 -35.88 54.62 -53.50
N GLU A 552 -36.06 55.70 -54.26
CA GLU A 552 -35.96 55.67 -55.72
C GLU A 552 -34.57 55.22 -56.19
N THR A 553 -33.52 55.79 -55.60
CA THR A 553 -32.12 55.44 -55.90
C THR A 553 -31.84 53.96 -55.64
N ALA A 554 -32.29 53.43 -54.50
CA ALA A 554 -32.12 52.02 -54.16
C ALA A 554 -32.92 51.08 -55.09
N ILE A 555 -34.12 51.49 -55.53
CA ILE A 555 -34.94 50.73 -56.49
C ILE A 555 -34.27 50.68 -57.87
N GLU A 556 -33.71 51.81 -58.35
CA GLU A 556 -32.97 51.85 -59.61
C GLU A 556 -31.72 50.96 -59.57
N TRP A 557 -31.00 51.00 -58.46
CA TRP A 557 -29.85 50.13 -58.23
C TRP A 557 -30.23 48.64 -58.25
N LEU A 558 -31.32 48.25 -57.56
CA LEU A 558 -31.84 46.88 -57.58
C LEU A 558 -32.20 46.41 -58.99
N LYS A 559 -32.81 47.30 -59.81
CA LYS A 559 -33.13 47.01 -61.21
C LYS A 559 -31.88 46.83 -62.07
N ALA A 560 -30.89 47.70 -61.90
CA ALA A 560 -29.63 47.65 -62.65
C ALA A 560 -28.85 46.35 -62.36
N GLN A 561 -28.76 45.96 -61.08
CA GLN A 561 -28.04 44.76 -60.65
C GLN A 561 -28.87 43.47 -60.73
N ARG A 562 -30.17 43.56 -61.04
CA ARG A 562 -31.13 42.44 -60.99
C ARG A 562 -31.12 41.71 -59.64
N ALA A 563 -30.89 42.46 -58.56
CA ALA A 563 -30.59 41.91 -57.24
C ALA A 563 -31.82 41.58 -56.39
N GLY A 564 -33.01 41.52 -57.00
CA GLY A 564 -34.26 41.12 -56.34
C GLY A 564 -35.24 42.26 -56.11
N ARG A 565 -36.14 42.09 -55.13
CA ARG A 565 -37.18 43.07 -54.75
C ARG A 565 -37.09 43.37 -53.26
N ALA A 566 -37.34 44.63 -52.90
CA ALA A 566 -37.45 45.11 -51.53
C ALA A 566 -38.59 46.13 -51.43
N THR A 567 -39.18 46.25 -50.25
CA THR A 567 -40.15 47.31 -49.92
C THR A 567 -39.43 48.42 -49.16
N PHE A 568 -39.80 49.68 -49.42
CA PHE A 568 -39.19 50.84 -48.76
C PHE A 568 -40.25 51.66 -48.02
N HIS A 569 -39.91 52.13 -46.83
CA HIS A 569 -40.72 53.00 -45.96
C HIS A 569 -40.00 54.34 -45.76
N PRO A 570 -40.22 55.36 -46.64
CA PRO A 570 -39.69 56.70 -46.44
C PRO A 570 -40.30 57.39 -45.20
N LEU A 571 -39.47 57.86 -44.28
CA LEU A 571 -39.93 58.52 -43.04
C LEU A 571 -40.78 59.76 -43.33
N THR A 572 -40.50 60.48 -44.41
CA THR A 572 -41.28 61.63 -44.90
C THR A 572 -42.69 61.28 -45.38
N ARG A 573 -42.94 60.02 -45.77
CA ARG A 573 -44.18 59.58 -46.43
C ARG A 573 -45.09 58.75 -45.53
N VAL A 574 -44.51 58.01 -44.60
CA VAL A 574 -45.24 57.10 -43.72
C VAL A 574 -46.19 57.88 -42.82
N ARG A 575 -47.44 57.41 -42.73
CA ARG A 575 -48.46 57.96 -41.82
C ARG A 575 -48.93 56.88 -40.87
N ALA A 576 -48.86 57.15 -39.58
CA ALA A 576 -49.42 56.27 -38.56
C ALA A 576 -50.96 56.22 -38.71
N PRO A 577 -51.57 55.03 -38.82
CA PRO A 577 -53.02 54.89 -38.84
C PRO A 577 -53.61 55.26 -37.48
N ARG A 578 -54.89 55.66 -37.46
CA ARG A 578 -55.62 55.82 -36.20
C ARG A 578 -55.70 54.46 -35.51
N ARG A 579 -55.20 54.36 -34.28
CA ARG A 579 -55.25 53.13 -33.49
C ARG A 579 -56.70 52.68 -33.27
N PRO A 580 -56.99 51.38 -33.33
CA PRO A 580 -58.30 50.85 -32.97
C PRO A 580 -58.55 51.08 -31.47
N GLU A 581 -59.77 51.45 -31.10
CA GLU A 581 -60.18 51.44 -29.69
C GLU A 581 -60.47 49.99 -29.29
N VAL A 582 -59.61 49.41 -28.46
CA VAL A 582 -59.68 48.01 -28.06
C VAL A 582 -60.12 47.92 -26.61
N ALA A 583 -61.32 47.41 -26.35
CA ALA A 583 -61.75 47.05 -25.00
C ALA A 583 -61.01 45.79 -24.53
N ALA A 584 -60.69 45.72 -23.23
CA ALA A 584 -60.11 44.53 -22.62
C ALA A 584 -61.02 43.32 -22.87
N LYS A 585 -60.45 42.24 -23.41
CA LYS A 585 -61.12 40.97 -23.70
C LYS A 585 -60.30 39.81 -23.17
N GLU A 586 -60.97 38.71 -22.89
CA GLU A 586 -60.32 37.47 -22.44
C GLU A 586 -59.27 37.01 -23.48
N GLY A 587 -58.04 36.79 -23.01
CA GLY A 587 -56.90 36.36 -23.83
C GLY A 587 -56.25 37.44 -24.70
N LEU A 588 -56.68 38.71 -24.65
CA LEU A 588 -56.00 39.82 -25.35
C LEU A 588 -54.76 40.26 -24.55
N ILE A 589 -53.60 40.25 -25.19
CA ILE A 589 -52.33 40.71 -24.60
C ILE A 589 -52.14 42.21 -24.86
N GLY A 590 -52.45 42.68 -26.07
CA GLY A 590 -52.37 44.10 -26.41
C GLY A 590 -52.23 44.38 -27.90
N VAL A 591 -51.85 45.61 -28.25
CA VAL A 591 -51.49 46.00 -29.62
C VAL A 591 -50.02 45.64 -29.85
N ALA A 592 -49.70 45.01 -30.98
CA ALA A 592 -48.35 44.52 -31.26
C ALA A 592 -47.26 45.61 -31.18
N ALA A 593 -47.58 46.85 -31.58
CA ALA A 593 -46.66 47.99 -31.49
C ALA A 593 -46.28 48.38 -30.04
N ASP A 594 -47.12 48.05 -29.05
CA ASP A 594 -46.87 48.35 -27.63
C ASP A 594 -46.07 47.24 -26.92
N LEU A 595 -45.96 46.06 -27.55
CA LEU A 595 -45.24 44.91 -27.01
C LEU A 595 -43.76 44.89 -27.40
N ILE A 596 -43.29 45.89 -28.13
CA ILE A 596 -41.93 46.01 -28.64
C ILE A 596 -41.29 47.35 -28.27
N ARG A 597 -39.96 47.37 -28.20
CA ARG A 597 -39.16 48.58 -27.99
C ARG A 597 -38.56 49.03 -29.33
N VAL A 598 -38.71 50.32 -29.63
CA VAL A 598 -38.31 50.93 -30.90
C VAL A 598 -37.84 52.36 -30.64
N PRO A 599 -36.78 52.85 -31.31
CA PRO A 599 -36.38 54.27 -31.24
C PRO A 599 -37.47 55.21 -31.77
N ASP A 600 -37.65 56.36 -31.13
CA ASP A 600 -38.76 57.28 -31.44
C ASP A 600 -38.78 57.78 -32.89
N ALA A 601 -37.60 57.92 -33.51
CA ALA A 601 -37.47 58.31 -34.93
C ALA A 601 -38.19 57.34 -35.89
N TYR A 602 -38.31 56.05 -35.53
CA TYR A 602 -38.90 55.01 -36.36
C TYR A 602 -40.32 54.60 -35.93
N ARG A 603 -40.82 55.18 -34.83
CA ARG A 603 -42.14 54.88 -34.29
C ARG A 603 -43.27 55.01 -35.32
N PRO A 604 -43.31 56.02 -36.22
CA PRO A 604 -44.36 56.12 -37.24
C PRO A 604 -44.43 54.91 -38.18
N VAL A 605 -43.30 54.29 -38.52
CA VAL A 605 -43.22 53.08 -39.35
C VAL A 605 -43.79 51.88 -38.61
N ILE A 606 -43.43 51.73 -37.33
CA ILE A 606 -43.92 50.64 -36.50
C ILE A 606 -45.41 50.77 -36.20
N GLU A 607 -45.94 51.98 -35.95
CA GLU A 607 -47.39 52.20 -35.86
C GLU A 607 -48.08 51.84 -37.19
N ALA A 608 -47.46 52.15 -38.33
CA ALA A 608 -47.99 51.80 -39.63
C ALA A 608 -47.97 50.31 -39.94
N LEU A 609 -47.07 49.51 -39.35
CA LEU A 609 -46.99 48.06 -39.57
C LEU A 609 -47.75 47.27 -38.49
N LEU A 610 -47.63 47.66 -37.23
CA LEU A 610 -48.06 46.91 -36.05
C LEU A 610 -49.11 47.63 -35.18
N GLY A 611 -49.35 48.93 -35.37
CA GLY A 611 -50.30 49.72 -34.57
C GLY A 611 -51.78 49.34 -34.73
N THR A 612 -52.09 48.51 -35.73
CA THR A 612 -53.43 47.96 -36.01
C THR A 612 -53.50 46.44 -35.86
N VAL A 613 -52.50 45.84 -35.22
CA VAL A 613 -52.40 44.39 -35.02
C VAL A 613 -52.63 44.07 -33.56
N LEU A 614 -53.54 43.15 -33.26
CA LEU A 614 -53.80 42.70 -31.89
C LEU A 614 -53.12 41.37 -31.63
N VAL A 615 -52.53 41.22 -30.45
CA VAL A 615 -51.88 39.98 -30.00
C VAL A 615 -52.74 39.30 -28.94
N PHE A 616 -53.02 38.02 -29.13
CA PHE A 616 -53.78 37.16 -28.23
C PHE A 616 -52.92 36.01 -27.70
N GLN A 617 -53.29 35.49 -26.53
CA GLN A 617 -52.57 34.38 -25.90
C GLN A 617 -52.67 33.08 -26.71
N ASP A 618 -53.86 32.75 -27.21
CA ASP A 618 -54.12 31.49 -27.89
C ASP A 618 -55.13 31.63 -29.04
N LEU A 619 -55.15 30.64 -29.92
CA LEU A 619 -56.01 30.62 -31.10
C LEU A 619 -57.50 30.60 -30.78
N ARG A 620 -57.93 29.96 -29.68
CA ARG A 620 -59.36 29.90 -29.32
C ARG A 620 -59.86 31.27 -28.89
N SER A 621 -59.07 31.98 -28.08
CA SER A 621 -59.36 33.35 -27.65
C SER A 621 -59.36 34.30 -28.86
N ALA A 622 -58.39 34.15 -29.77
CA ALA A 622 -58.31 34.94 -31.01
C ALA A 622 -59.52 34.73 -31.93
N LEU A 623 -60.01 33.50 -32.10
CA LEU A 623 -61.16 33.18 -32.97
C LEU A 623 -62.49 33.72 -32.44
N ARG A 624 -62.63 33.90 -31.13
CA ARG A 624 -63.83 34.47 -30.49
C ARG A 624 -63.85 36.00 -30.55
N ALA A 625 -62.72 36.63 -30.86
CA ALA A 625 -62.61 38.08 -30.91
C ALA A 625 -63.14 38.64 -32.25
N PRO A 626 -64.17 39.50 -32.26
CA PRO A 626 -64.55 40.20 -33.47
C PRO A 626 -63.50 41.23 -33.87
N PHE A 627 -63.29 41.40 -35.18
CA PHE A 627 -62.43 42.46 -35.73
C PHE A 627 -63.07 43.83 -35.47
N ALA A 628 -62.48 44.59 -34.54
CA ALA A 628 -62.88 45.97 -34.31
C ALA A 628 -62.56 46.86 -35.53
N PRO A 629 -63.31 47.95 -35.78
CA PRO A 629 -63.02 48.89 -36.85
C PRO A 629 -61.57 49.39 -36.76
N GLY A 630 -60.81 49.22 -37.84
CA GLY A 630 -59.39 49.62 -37.92
C GLY A 630 -58.37 48.52 -37.60
N VAL A 631 -58.78 47.35 -37.08
CA VAL A 631 -57.89 46.20 -36.88
C VAL A 631 -57.62 45.51 -38.22
N ARG A 632 -56.34 45.33 -38.57
CA ARG A 632 -55.93 44.71 -39.84
C ARG A 632 -55.53 43.24 -39.73
N LYS A 633 -55.06 42.81 -38.56
CA LYS A 633 -54.70 41.42 -38.26
C LYS A 633 -54.88 41.13 -36.77
N ILE A 634 -55.17 39.89 -36.44
CA ILE A 634 -55.06 39.35 -35.08
C ILE A 634 -54.00 38.26 -35.12
N VAL A 635 -53.09 38.23 -34.15
CA VAL A 635 -51.98 37.26 -34.08
C VAL A 635 -51.95 36.62 -32.71
N THR A 636 -51.59 35.34 -32.62
CA THR A 636 -51.40 34.64 -31.34
C THR A 636 -49.93 34.61 -30.91
N LEU A 637 -49.64 34.26 -29.65
CA LEU A 637 -48.26 34.00 -29.20
C LEU A 637 -47.56 32.90 -29.99
N GLU A 638 -48.31 31.90 -30.45
CA GLU A 638 -47.80 30.80 -31.29
C GLU A 638 -47.62 31.19 -32.77
N GLY A 639 -47.97 32.43 -33.14
CA GLY A 639 -47.77 32.96 -34.49
C GLY A 639 -48.85 32.60 -35.50
N GLU A 640 -50.03 32.15 -35.06
CA GLU A 640 -51.19 32.06 -35.95
C GLU A 640 -51.72 33.46 -36.27
N VAL A 641 -52.11 33.70 -37.52
CA VAL A 641 -52.56 35.00 -38.01
C VAL A 641 -53.98 34.90 -38.56
N LEU A 642 -54.88 35.75 -38.06
CA LEU A 642 -56.25 35.88 -38.52
C LEU A 642 -56.42 37.20 -39.28
N TYR A 643 -57.15 37.15 -40.39
CA TYR A 643 -57.43 38.31 -41.24
C TYR A 643 -58.91 38.69 -41.17
N PRO A 644 -59.26 39.99 -41.30
CA PRO A 644 -60.65 40.47 -41.33
C PRO A 644 -61.48 39.85 -42.47
N SER A 645 -60.83 39.41 -43.54
CA SER A 645 -61.45 38.71 -44.68
C SER A 645 -61.89 37.27 -44.36
N GLY A 646 -61.62 36.77 -43.16
CA GLY A 646 -61.92 35.40 -42.74
C GLY A 646 -60.79 34.40 -43.00
N GLY A 647 -59.65 34.84 -43.55
CA GLY A 647 -58.47 33.98 -43.72
C GLY A 647 -57.77 33.69 -42.39
N ILE A 648 -57.27 32.47 -42.23
CA ILE A 648 -56.48 32.04 -41.06
C ILE A 648 -55.21 31.38 -41.56
N THR A 649 -54.06 31.81 -41.06
CA THR A 649 -52.74 31.23 -41.32
C THR A 649 -52.23 30.59 -40.04
N GLY A 650 -51.89 29.30 -40.11
CA GLY A 650 -51.33 28.54 -39.00
C GLY A 650 -50.67 27.26 -39.51
N GLY A 651 -49.72 26.73 -38.75
CA GLY A 651 -48.92 25.55 -39.10
C GLY A 651 -47.47 25.69 -38.63
N ALA A 652 -46.71 24.60 -38.75
CA ALA A 652 -45.28 24.57 -38.43
C ALA A 652 -44.44 24.49 -39.70
N TYR A 653 -43.33 25.24 -39.74
CA TYR A 653 -42.36 25.10 -40.82
C TYR A 653 -41.60 23.78 -40.69
N ARG A 654 -41.32 23.11 -41.83
CA ARG A 654 -40.58 21.83 -41.89
C ARG A 654 -39.10 21.97 -41.49
N GLN A 655 -38.59 23.20 -41.50
CA GLN A 655 -37.31 23.61 -40.96
C GLN A 655 -37.58 24.84 -40.11
N ASP A 656 -37.17 24.80 -38.84
CA ASP A 656 -37.34 25.85 -37.84
C ASP A 656 -36.40 27.03 -38.12
N ARG A 657 -36.41 27.58 -39.35
CA ARG A 657 -35.69 28.81 -39.65
C ARG A 657 -36.43 29.94 -38.96
N ALA A 658 -35.92 30.33 -37.78
CA ALA A 658 -36.35 31.53 -37.09
C ALA A 658 -36.27 32.72 -38.06
N GLY A 659 -37.35 33.49 -38.15
CA GLY A 659 -37.33 34.74 -38.89
C GLY A 659 -36.40 35.77 -38.24
N PRO A 660 -36.09 36.87 -38.94
CA PRO A 660 -35.10 37.85 -38.51
C PRO A 660 -35.34 38.44 -37.11
N VAL A 661 -36.59 38.68 -36.70
CA VAL A 661 -36.92 39.25 -35.38
C VAL A 661 -36.70 38.22 -34.28
N ARG A 662 -37.15 36.97 -34.50
CA ARG A 662 -36.94 35.86 -33.54
C ARG A 662 -35.46 35.52 -33.38
N LEU A 663 -34.68 35.53 -34.46
CA LEU A 663 -33.24 35.25 -34.41
C LEU A 663 -32.48 36.30 -33.57
N ARG A 664 -32.83 37.59 -33.69
CA ARG A 664 -32.26 38.66 -32.86
C ARG A 664 -32.64 38.55 -31.38
N ALA A 665 -33.90 38.21 -31.09
CA ALA A 665 -34.35 37.99 -29.71
C ALA A 665 -33.58 36.83 -29.04
N GLN A 666 -33.39 35.73 -29.77
CA GLN A 666 -32.60 34.58 -29.32
C GLN A 666 -31.12 34.92 -29.12
N LEU A 667 -30.52 35.73 -29.99
CA LEU A 667 -29.14 36.20 -29.84
C LEU A 667 -28.95 36.98 -28.52
N GLU A 668 -29.86 37.91 -28.22
CA GLU A 668 -29.82 38.69 -26.97
C GLU A 668 -30.01 37.82 -25.73
N GLU A 669 -30.86 36.79 -25.80
CA GLU A 669 -31.03 35.82 -24.71
C GLU A 669 -29.76 35.00 -24.47
N VAL A 670 -29.13 34.49 -25.54
CA VAL A 670 -27.86 33.76 -25.46
C VAL A 670 -26.77 34.64 -24.85
N ARG A 671 -26.65 35.90 -25.30
CA ARG A 671 -25.69 36.87 -24.72
C ARG A 671 -25.94 37.12 -23.24
N ARG A 672 -27.21 37.25 -22.83
CA ARG A 672 -27.57 37.42 -21.41
C ARG A 672 -27.19 36.19 -20.58
N ARG A 673 -27.44 34.98 -21.10
CA ARG A 673 -27.04 33.73 -20.44
C ARG A 673 -25.52 33.63 -20.31
N MET A 674 -24.78 33.92 -21.38
CA MET A 674 -23.31 33.95 -21.34
C MET A 674 -22.77 34.92 -20.28
N LYS A 675 -23.38 36.11 -20.14
CA LYS A 675 -23.00 37.07 -19.10
C LYS A 675 -23.22 36.51 -17.69
N ALA A 676 -24.36 35.84 -17.45
CA ALA A 676 -24.64 35.18 -16.17
C ALA A 676 -23.66 34.03 -15.89
N THR A 677 -23.36 33.20 -16.90
CA THR A 677 -22.37 32.11 -16.79
C THR A 677 -20.97 32.63 -16.48
N ASN A 678 -20.55 33.73 -17.10
CA ASN A 678 -19.25 34.35 -16.82
C ASN A 678 -19.15 34.85 -15.37
N LEU A 679 -20.17 35.54 -14.86
CA LEU A 679 -20.21 35.98 -13.46
C LEU A 679 -20.12 34.79 -12.50
N ARG A 680 -20.83 33.69 -12.80
CA ARG A 680 -20.77 32.48 -11.98
C ARG A 680 -19.40 31.80 -12.03
N LEU A 681 -18.72 31.81 -13.18
CA LEU A 681 -17.36 31.29 -13.33
C LEU A 681 -16.36 32.12 -12.51
N GLU A 682 -16.48 33.44 -12.49
CA GLU A 682 -15.65 34.33 -11.66
C GLU A 682 -15.86 34.03 -10.16
N GLU A 683 -17.11 33.92 -9.70
CA GLU A 683 -17.43 33.54 -8.31
C GLU A 683 -16.81 32.18 -7.91
N LEU A 684 -16.85 31.20 -8.81
CA LEU A 684 -16.28 29.87 -8.58
C LEU A 684 -14.76 29.90 -8.55
N ASP A 685 -14.12 30.66 -9.45
CA ASP A 685 -12.66 30.82 -9.47
C ASP A 685 -12.16 31.44 -8.16
N ASP A 686 -12.85 32.47 -7.64
CA ASP A 686 -12.55 33.08 -6.34
C ASP A 686 -12.74 32.10 -5.18
N THR A 687 -13.85 31.35 -5.19
CA THR A 687 -14.14 30.34 -4.15
C THR A 687 -13.10 29.23 -4.14
N ILE A 688 -12.71 28.72 -5.32
CA ILE A 688 -11.66 27.69 -5.44
C ILE A 688 -10.33 28.23 -4.93
N ALA A 689 -9.97 29.47 -5.29
CA ALA A 689 -8.73 30.09 -4.81
C ALA A 689 -8.69 30.22 -3.28
N GLU A 690 -9.80 30.64 -2.65
CA GLU A 690 -9.94 30.71 -1.19
C GLU A 690 -9.77 29.33 -0.55
N LYS A 691 -10.44 28.30 -1.08
CA LYS A 691 -10.37 26.93 -0.57
C LYS A 691 -8.99 26.31 -0.74
N VAL A 692 -8.31 26.58 -1.85
CA VAL A 692 -6.91 26.15 -2.07
C VAL A 692 -5.96 26.81 -1.07
N ALA A 693 -6.15 28.09 -0.75
CA ALA A 693 -5.36 28.77 0.28
C ALA A 693 -5.62 28.18 1.68
N LEU A 694 -6.88 27.87 2.00
CA LEU A 694 -7.25 27.20 3.25
C LEU A 694 -6.65 25.79 3.34
N LEU A 695 -6.69 25.02 2.24
CA LEU A 695 -6.10 23.67 2.17
C LEU A 695 -4.61 23.72 2.48
N ARG A 696 -3.86 24.65 1.86
CA ARG A 696 -2.43 24.84 2.13
C ARG A 696 -2.15 25.17 3.60
N SER A 697 -2.97 26.03 4.22
CA SER A 697 -2.81 26.35 5.65
C SER A 697 -3.05 25.13 6.55
N GLU A 698 -4.04 24.30 6.24
CA GLU A 698 -4.30 23.07 7.01
C GLU A 698 -3.24 21.99 6.74
N GLU A 699 -2.64 21.95 5.54
CA GLU A 699 -1.48 21.11 5.22
C GLU A 699 -0.25 21.47 6.04
N GLU A 700 0.07 22.76 6.16
CA GLU A 700 1.17 23.24 6.98
C GLU A 700 0.97 22.87 8.46
N ARG A 701 -0.23 23.10 9.00
CA ARG A 701 -0.58 22.72 10.37
C ARG A 701 -0.49 21.21 10.61
N ALA A 702 -0.93 20.40 9.65
CA ALA A 702 -0.86 18.95 9.73
C ALA A 702 0.61 18.47 9.75
N ALA A 703 1.47 19.06 8.90
CA ALA A 703 2.89 18.75 8.85
C ALA A 703 3.63 19.18 10.13
N GLU A 704 3.28 20.34 10.70
CA GLU A 704 3.81 20.78 12.01
C GLU A 704 3.41 19.82 13.12
N THR A 705 2.13 19.40 13.15
CA THR A 705 1.62 18.44 14.15
C THR A 705 2.27 17.08 13.99
N GLU A 706 2.55 16.64 12.75
CA GLU A 706 3.22 15.37 12.47
C GLU A 706 4.69 15.38 12.95
N ARG A 707 5.40 16.51 12.78
CA ARG A 707 6.75 16.67 13.35
C ARG A 707 6.73 16.64 14.87
N ALA A 708 5.80 17.37 15.50
CA ALA A 708 5.63 17.35 16.96
C ALA A 708 5.30 15.95 17.47
N LEU A 709 4.49 15.19 16.73
CA LEU A 709 4.14 13.81 17.06
C LEU A 709 5.37 12.88 17.01
N GLU A 710 6.25 13.04 16.03
CA GLU A 710 7.49 12.27 15.95
C GLU A 710 8.44 12.60 17.11
N GLU A 711 8.59 13.87 17.47
CA GLU A 711 9.37 14.30 18.64
C GLU A 711 8.78 13.75 19.95
N ALA A 712 7.45 13.76 20.09
CA ALA A 712 6.76 13.19 21.25
C ALA A 712 6.95 11.66 21.33
N ARG A 713 6.92 10.94 20.20
CA ARG A 713 7.20 9.49 20.15
C ARG A 713 8.63 9.16 20.56
N GLN A 714 9.60 9.95 20.10
CA GLN A 714 10.99 9.79 20.52
C GLN A 714 11.16 10.04 22.02
N THR A 715 10.46 11.04 22.56
CA THR A 715 10.43 11.35 23.99
C THR A 715 9.82 10.20 24.79
N LEU A 716 8.71 9.62 24.32
CA LEU A 716 8.09 8.43 24.91
C LEU A 716 9.04 7.23 24.92
N MET A 717 9.68 6.92 23.79
CA MET A 717 10.63 5.80 23.70
C MET A 717 11.82 5.99 24.67
N ALA A 718 12.32 7.23 24.81
CA ALA A 718 13.38 7.54 25.76
C ALA A 718 12.92 7.38 27.22
N ALA A 719 11.69 7.79 27.53
CA ALA A 719 11.08 7.62 28.86
C ALA A 719 10.86 6.13 29.19
N GLU A 720 10.34 5.33 28.26
CA GLU A 720 10.13 3.89 28.42
C GLU A 720 11.45 3.16 28.66
N LYS A 721 12.50 3.50 27.90
CA LYS A 721 13.83 2.92 28.10
C LYS A 721 14.39 3.25 29.48
N ARG A 722 14.22 4.50 29.95
CA ARG A 722 14.63 4.90 31.31
C ARG A 722 13.87 4.09 32.35
N HIS A 723 12.54 4.03 32.24
CA HIS A 723 11.68 3.27 33.16
C HIS A 723 12.08 1.79 33.22
N ALA A 724 12.32 1.14 32.07
CA ALA A 724 12.77 -0.25 32.02
C ALA A 724 14.11 -0.44 32.75
N SER A 725 15.09 0.44 32.50
CA SER A 725 16.41 0.35 33.16
C SER A 725 16.35 0.59 34.67
N THR A 726 15.48 1.50 35.14
CA THR A 726 15.30 1.76 36.57
C THR A 726 14.54 0.63 37.25
N ALA A 727 13.53 0.05 36.59
CA ALA A 727 12.77 -1.09 37.11
C ALA A 727 13.66 -2.35 37.25
N GLU A 728 14.51 -2.63 36.26
CA GLU A 728 15.49 -3.73 36.33
C GLU A 728 16.48 -3.52 37.49
N ARG A 729 16.94 -2.28 37.71
CA ARG A 729 17.81 -1.93 38.84
C ARG A 729 17.11 -2.11 40.19
N VAL A 730 15.83 -1.72 40.32
CA VAL A 730 15.02 -1.97 41.52
C VAL A 730 14.90 -3.47 41.79
N GLN A 731 14.62 -4.28 40.75
CA GLN A 731 14.51 -5.74 40.87
C GLN A 731 15.85 -6.39 41.27
N SER A 732 16.97 -5.93 40.70
CA SER A 732 18.30 -6.45 41.05
C SER A 732 18.69 -6.11 42.49
N LEU A 733 18.41 -4.89 42.95
CA LEU A 733 18.69 -4.47 44.31
C LEU A 733 17.82 -5.21 45.34
N SER A 734 16.53 -5.40 45.06
CA SER A 734 15.62 -6.13 45.95
C SER A 734 16.00 -7.60 46.07
N ALA A 735 16.39 -8.26 44.97
CA ALA A 735 16.90 -9.64 45.00
C ALA A 735 18.16 -9.76 45.88
N ARG A 736 19.10 -8.83 45.73
CA ARG A 736 20.35 -8.83 46.50
C ARG A 736 20.15 -8.53 47.99
N ILE A 737 19.17 -7.69 48.33
CA ILE A 737 18.75 -7.47 49.72
C ILE A 737 18.19 -8.77 50.31
N SER A 738 17.33 -9.49 49.58
CA SER A 738 16.79 -10.77 50.04
C SER A 738 17.88 -11.80 50.32
N GLU A 739 18.89 -11.91 49.43
CA GLU A 739 20.04 -12.80 49.63
C GLU A 739 20.82 -12.47 50.91
N ILE A 740 21.05 -11.17 51.18
CA ILE A 740 21.71 -10.75 52.42
C ILE A 740 20.84 -11.02 53.65
N GLU A 741 19.53 -10.80 53.57
CA GLU A 741 18.60 -11.10 54.68
C GLU A 741 18.56 -12.59 55.02
N ASP A 742 18.64 -13.46 54.02
CA ASP A 742 18.76 -14.91 54.22
C ASP A 742 20.12 -15.28 54.84
N ALA A 743 21.22 -14.66 54.39
CA ALA A 743 22.55 -14.87 54.95
C ALA A 743 22.67 -14.38 56.42
N VAL A 744 22.02 -13.26 56.76
CA VAL A 744 21.94 -12.77 58.15
C VAL A 744 21.16 -13.76 59.02
N ARG A 745 20.00 -14.24 58.56
CA ARG A 745 19.19 -15.23 59.29
C ARG A 745 19.94 -16.55 59.52
N ASP A 746 20.65 -17.05 58.51
CA ASP A 746 21.48 -18.26 58.65
C ASP A 746 22.59 -18.04 59.69
N ALA A 747 23.30 -16.91 59.63
CA ALA A 747 24.34 -16.58 60.60
C ALA A 747 23.82 -16.41 62.04
N GLU A 748 22.67 -15.76 62.23
CA GLU A 748 22.00 -15.61 63.53
C GLU A 748 21.56 -16.98 64.09
N SER A 749 21.00 -17.85 63.25
CA SER A 749 20.58 -19.20 63.67
C SER A 749 21.76 -20.02 64.19
N ARG A 750 22.91 -19.98 63.50
CA ARG A 750 24.15 -20.67 63.90
C ARG A 750 24.73 -20.11 65.19
N LEU A 751 24.56 -18.82 65.45
CA LEU A 751 24.98 -18.19 66.69
C LEU A 751 24.10 -18.65 67.87
N THR A 752 22.78 -18.72 67.67
CA THR A 752 21.83 -19.15 68.72
C THR A 752 21.86 -20.65 69.03
N ALA A 753 22.30 -21.48 68.09
CA ALA A 753 22.38 -22.94 68.27
C ALA A 753 23.59 -23.41 69.10
N LYS A 754 24.49 -22.50 69.52
CA LYS A 754 25.69 -22.87 70.30
C LYS A 754 25.38 -22.99 71.80
N PRO A 755 25.68 -24.12 72.45
CA PRO A 755 25.42 -24.32 73.87
C PRO A 755 26.34 -23.45 74.75
N GLU A 756 25.81 -22.94 75.86
CA GLU A 756 26.62 -22.33 76.92
C GLU A 756 27.33 -23.44 77.73
N VAL A 757 28.66 -23.40 77.75
CA VAL A 757 29.49 -24.30 78.56
C VAL A 757 29.85 -23.57 79.85
N GLU A 758 29.24 -23.98 80.97
CA GLU A 758 29.64 -23.52 82.31
C GLU A 758 31.02 -24.10 82.66
N SER A 759 32.01 -23.24 82.95
CA SER A 759 33.33 -23.68 83.42
C SER A 759 33.48 -23.40 84.93
N ALA A 760 33.90 -24.42 85.66
CA ALA A 760 34.29 -24.28 87.06
C ALA A 760 35.62 -23.49 87.16
N PRO A 761 35.84 -22.67 88.21
CA PRO A 761 37.05 -21.88 88.35
C PRO A 761 38.29 -22.77 88.50
N VAL A 762 39.06 -22.89 87.41
CA VAL A 762 40.30 -23.69 87.33
C VAL A 762 41.30 -23.30 88.43
N SER A 763 41.33 -22.02 88.82
CA SER A 763 42.22 -21.51 89.87
C SER A 763 41.91 -22.08 91.26
N GLU A 764 40.63 -22.31 91.60
CA GLU A 764 40.23 -22.86 92.90
C GLU A 764 40.57 -24.36 92.98
N LEU A 765 40.37 -25.09 91.87
CA LEU A 765 40.73 -26.51 91.77
C LEU A 765 42.25 -26.74 91.80
N GLU A 766 43.05 -25.81 91.25
CA GLU A 766 44.52 -25.86 91.35
C GLU A 766 45.01 -25.61 92.78
N GLN A 767 44.37 -24.69 93.51
CA GLN A 767 44.68 -24.45 94.93
C GLN A 767 44.32 -25.66 95.79
N GLU A 768 43.17 -26.29 95.55
CA GLU A 768 42.74 -27.49 96.28
C GLU A 768 43.67 -28.69 96.02
N ARG A 769 44.06 -28.93 94.76
CA ARG A 769 45.07 -29.94 94.43
C ARG A 769 46.39 -29.66 95.17
N ASN A 770 46.87 -28.41 95.18
CA ASN A 770 48.13 -28.07 95.85
C ASN A 770 48.07 -28.31 97.36
N ARG A 771 46.95 -27.96 98.01
CA ARG A 771 46.73 -28.24 99.44
C ARG A 771 46.73 -29.74 99.74
N LEU A 772 46.04 -30.52 98.92
CA LEU A 772 45.98 -31.99 99.06
C LEU A 772 47.34 -32.65 98.80
N LEU A 773 48.15 -32.10 97.87
CA LEU A 773 49.51 -32.57 97.59
C LEU A 773 50.44 -32.35 98.81
N GLU A 774 50.38 -31.16 99.41
CA GLU A 774 51.11 -30.85 100.65
C GLU A 774 50.67 -31.76 101.80
N PHE A 775 49.36 -31.98 101.97
CA PHE A 775 48.82 -32.86 103.01
C PHE A 775 49.23 -34.33 102.81
N ALA A 776 49.24 -34.81 101.56
CA ALA A 776 49.70 -36.16 101.23
C ALA A 776 51.21 -36.33 101.53
N SER A 777 52.01 -35.31 101.27
CA SER A 777 53.45 -35.31 101.60
C SER A 777 53.70 -35.32 103.11
N ALA A 778 52.91 -34.59 103.90
CA ALA A 778 53.02 -34.55 105.35
C ALA A 778 52.63 -35.89 105.98
N ALA A 779 51.50 -36.48 105.57
CA ALA A 779 51.06 -37.79 106.03
C ALA A 779 52.07 -38.90 105.71
N LYS A 780 52.80 -38.78 104.58
CA LYS A 780 53.89 -39.70 104.22
C LYS A 780 55.11 -39.53 105.15
N ALA A 781 55.46 -38.30 105.51
CA ALA A 781 56.57 -38.01 106.42
C ALA A 781 56.29 -38.50 107.85
N ASP A 782 55.07 -38.30 108.36
CA ASP A 782 54.65 -38.75 109.69
C ASP A 782 54.70 -40.28 109.81
N PHE A 783 54.28 -41.00 108.77
CA PHE A 783 54.40 -42.46 108.69
C PHE A 783 55.87 -42.93 108.72
N GLU A 784 56.77 -42.25 107.99
CA GLU A 784 58.21 -42.58 107.99
C GLU A 784 58.88 -42.27 109.35
N GLN A 785 58.42 -41.24 110.06
CA GLN A 785 58.93 -40.87 111.38
C GLN A 785 58.48 -41.86 112.47
N ALA A 786 57.21 -42.29 112.45
CA ALA A 786 56.70 -43.33 113.34
C ALA A 786 57.42 -44.68 113.15
N ARG A 787 57.73 -45.02 111.89
CA ARG A 787 58.50 -46.23 111.56
C ARG A 787 59.92 -46.23 112.14
N LYS A 788 60.64 -45.09 112.06
CA LYS A 788 61.98 -44.95 112.64
C LYS A 788 61.99 -45.01 114.17
N ALA A 789 60.93 -44.50 114.82
CA ALA A 789 60.80 -44.55 116.28
C ALA A 789 60.61 -45.99 116.80
N LEU A 790 59.91 -46.84 116.04
CA LEU A 790 59.76 -48.26 116.35
C LEU A 790 61.11 -49.00 116.26
N GLU A 791 61.88 -48.78 115.19
CA GLU A 791 63.20 -49.40 115.00
C GLU A 791 64.17 -49.08 116.17
N ALA A 792 64.15 -47.84 116.68
CA ALA A 792 64.99 -47.42 117.81
C ALA A 792 64.55 -48.00 119.17
N ALA A 793 63.26 -48.29 119.36
CA ALA A 793 62.75 -48.92 120.59
C ALA A 793 63.04 -50.42 120.61
N GLU A 794 62.98 -51.10 119.46
CA GLU A 794 63.37 -52.50 119.32
C GLU A 794 64.87 -52.73 119.59
N GLU A 795 65.71 -51.72 119.36
CA GLU A 795 67.16 -51.77 119.60
C GLU A 795 67.52 -51.63 121.10
N ARG A 796 66.74 -50.84 121.87
CA ARG A 796 66.87 -50.70 123.33
C ARG A 796 66.43 -51.96 124.08
N ALA A 797 65.37 -52.61 123.59
CA ALA A 797 64.92 -53.89 124.10
C ALA A 797 65.99 -54.98 123.95
N ARG A 798 66.71 -55.03 122.81
CA ARG A 798 67.83 -55.96 122.57
C ARG A 798 69.02 -55.73 123.51
N THR A 799 69.27 -54.48 123.92
CA THR A 799 70.36 -54.14 124.86
C THR A 799 70.01 -54.48 126.31
N ALA A 800 68.74 -54.37 126.71
CA ALA A 800 68.25 -54.88 128.00
C ALA A 800 68.26 -56.43 128.05
N GLU A 801 67.93 -57.09 126.94
CA GLU A 801 68.06 -58.56 126.79
C GLU A 801 69.52 -59.03 126.95
N SER A 802 70.49 -58.30 126.41
CA SER A 802 71.92 -58.60 126.55
C SER A 802 72.45 -58.49 127.99
N ARG A 803 71.89 -57.57 128.81
CA ARG A 803 72.23 -57.46 130.25
C ARG A 803 71.60 -58.56 131.10
N LEU A 804 70.41 -59.01 130.74
CA LEU A 804 69.78 -60.17 131.35
C LEU A 804 70.57 -61.46 131.04
N GLN A 805 71.16 -61.53 129.85
CA GLN A 805 71.97 -62.65 129.39
C GLN A 805 73.29 -62.79 130.17
N SER A 806 73.89 -61.70 130.66
CA SER A 806 75.09 -61.75 131.52
C SER A 806 74.81 -62.15 132.98
N VAL A 807 73.54 -62.16 133.41
CA VAL A 807 73.12 -62.63 134.75
C VAL A 807 72.49 -64.04 134.66
N ARG A 808 72.29 -64.56 133.45
CA ARG A 808 71.76 -65.90 133.16
C ARG A 808 72.83 -66.95 132.79
N GLU A 809 74.06 -66.56 132.44
CA GLU A 809 75.25 -67.44 132.50
C GLU A 809 75.60 -67.80 133.96
#